data_AF-X6LH94-F1
#
_entry.id   AF-X6LH94-F1
#
_cell.length_a   1.000
_cell.length_b   1.000
_cell.length_c   1.000
_cell.angle_alpha   90.00
_cell.angle_beta   90.00
_cell.angle_gamma   90.00
#
_symmetry.space_group_name_H-M   'P 1'
#
loop_
_entity.id
_entity.type
_entity.pdbx_description
1 polymer ?
#
loop_
_entity_poly.entity_id
_entity_poly.type
_entity_poly.pdbx_seq_one_letter_code
_entity_poly.pdbx_strand_id
1 'polypeptide(L)'
;MKLFKNVCNCVLNRVKEKNESKIMREMCLYILWNILSYPTIVKYRQIDTNSLYQILKRKCYQFNGNVDDLFVNIKSFLEECGFQKESDDNWYYYDIQMLSLWKCYQKWINQQQIVDIPKTVCMLSNGKWKEFEIAFDYEYRRIVLLNEHNSNKKKKLKVKTLQVGNPKKLSLELNVHIQRYNDCSEIQTNCIKYCNLILNYSWHFRTTKYSDRDNLSDCCSEFNSFQIFQKENNLLTHKEPLNPYLITLKQGLQHLKDQLQIISQSRYGEDELVGFECNFDKCEPSIPPKINEDVLLHDIYKHIPHYPNIQAYWKIDTTFIVSFKHTICVKRYEIPKSIKTENISLNQKSIFNPLLFECDIYKLKIIQDTTSLTNSSSNNELKLLLHEIIKNGYLIDLIEYQYTDNEKEERQLHERIKQQINYNEKNANELILNEKILTILNEAKILYHDDIHEQMGYPLQLYHICAILLYCGKSCNIEFSYNQIQFKHFKWKHLDVYLHNAVSILHKHERREEESIDLYCGLKGVRMGNIKEIKEGFFISHVSTSDDIQIARKFRSNQGCILHFHPSMRRANMIPSCDVSWISPFKNEREILFARSFTYSDERMNKEYASWNAKIESEDNYTQMILLTWTQYDRYIGQIMEISALWNQSIDLNLIYILLFYTKGDMHETIQNLYIFEEWRMQPNNKKKI
;
A
#
# COMPACT_ATOMS: atom_id res chain seq x y z
N MET A 1 4.79 24.85 4.17
CA MET A 1 4.81 25.27 2.75
C MET A 1 6.20 25.25 2.10
N LYS A 2 7.27 25.82 2.70
CA LYS A 2 8.67 25.75 2.18
C LYS A 2 9.27 24.33 2.19
N LEU A 3 9.03 23.51 3.25
CA LEU A 3 9.44 22.10 3.29
C LEU A 3 8.66 21.21 2.30
N PHE A 4 7.37 21.53 2.09
CA PHE A 4 6.50 20.83 1.14
C PHE A 4 6.92 21.03 -0.32
N LYS A 5 7.47 22.21 -0.63
CA LYS A 5 8.09 22.47 -1.92
C LYS A 5 9.30 21.56 -2.14
N ASN A 6 10.04 21.18 -1.09
CA ASN A 6 11.21 20.30 -1.22
C ASN A 6 10.85 18.82 -1.41
N VAL A 7 9.76 18.31 -0.81
CA VAL A 7 9.31 16.92 -1.02
C VAL A 7 8.60 16.75 -2.37
N CYS A 8 7.74 17.69 -2.78
CA CYS A 8 7.23 17.72 -4.16
C CYS A 8 8.35 17.97 -5.18
N ASN A 9 9.40 18.73 -4.83
CA ASN A 9 10.59 18.88 -5.67
C ASN A 9 11.41 17.58 -5.78
N CYS A 10 11.26 16.57 -4.92
CA CYS A 10 11.93 15.28 -5.16
C CYS A 10 11.28 14.49 -6.30
N VAL A 11 9.97 14.70 -6.56
CA VAL A 11 9.25 14.11 -7.71
C VAL A 11 9.36 15.01 -8.95
N LEU A 12 9.49 16.33 -8.77
CA LEU A 12 9.55 17.32 -9.86
C LEU A 12 10.96 17.78 -10.28
N ASN A 13 11.98 17.66 -9.43
CA ASN A 13 13.38 17.81 -9.86
C ASN A 13 13.79 16.51 -10.54
N ARG A 14 13.29 16.31 -11.76
CA ARG A 14 14.00 15.52 -12.76
C ARG A 14 15.43 16.04 -12.79
N VAL A 15 16.36 15.36 -12.12
CA VAL A 15 17.79 15.70 -12.19
C VAL A 15 18.10 15.68 -13.66
N LYS A 16 18.33 16.83 -14.29
CA LYS A 16 18.42 16.89 -15.75
C LYS A 16 19.44 15.85 -16.22
N GLU A 17 18.95 14.83 -16.93
CA GLU A 17 19.81 13.75 -17.39
C GLU A 17 20.93 14.36 -18.21
N LYS A 18 22.18 13.98 -17.93
CA LYS A 18 23.31 14.46 -18.71
C LYS A 18 23.08 14.06 -20.16
N ASN A 19 23.27 15.00 -21.07
CA ASN A 19 23.07 14.80 -22.50
C ASN A 19 23.81 13.55 -23.03
N GLU A 20 25.00 13.30 -22.50
CA GLU A 20 25.80 12.11 -22.83
C GLU A 20 25.15 10.81 -22.40
N SER A 21 24.64 10.73 -21.16
CA SER A 21 23.89 9.55 -20.66
C SER A 21 22.65 9.29 -21.51
N LYS A 22 21.95 10.36 -21.91
CA LYS A 22 20.78 10.26 -22.78
C LYS A 22 21.15 9.71 -24.16
N ILE A 23 22.21 10.23 -24.79
CA ILE A 23 22.70 9.75 -26.10
C ILE A 23 23.10 8.27 -25.99
N MET A 24 23.89 7.92 -24.97
CA MET A 24 24.34 6.55 -24.72
C MET A 24 23.15 5.60 -24.61
N ARG A 25 22.16 5.94 -23.78
CA ARG A 25 20.94 5.15 -23.59
C ARG A 25 20.16 4.99 -24.90
N GLU A 26 19.93 6.08 -25.64
CA GLU A 26 19.21 6.02 -26.94
C GLU A 26 19.91 5.08 -27.93
N MET A 27 21.25 5.17 -28.04
CA MET A 27 22.04 4.34 -28.94
C MET A 27 22.01 2.86 -28.54
N CYS A 28 22.23 2.56 -27.26
CA CYS A 28 22.21 1.21 -26.72
C CYS A 28 20.83 0.55 -26.88
N LEU A 29 19.75 1.26 -26.54
CA LEU A 29 18.39 0.76 -26.68
C LEU A 29 18.03 0.50 -28.15
N TYR A 30 18.46 1.37 -29.08
CA TYR A 30 18.22 1.17 -30.51
C TYR A 30 18.88 -0.12 -31.03
N ILE A 31 20.16 -0.34 -30.68
CA ILE A 31 20.92 -1.54 -31.06
C ILE A 31 20.25 -2.79 -30.49
N LEU A 32 20.04 -2.83 -29.17
CA LEU A 32 19.45 -3.97 -28.48
C LEU A 32 18.04 -4.27 -29.01
N TRP A 33 17.23 -3.25 -29.22
CA TRP A 33 15.87 -3.39 -29.70
C TRP A 33 15.80 -4.08 -31.07
N ASN A 34 16.67 -3.70 -32.00
CA ASN A 34 16.68 -4.29 -33.34
C ASN A 34 16.96 -5.80 -33.30
N ILE A 35 17.87 -6.22 -32.41
CA ILE A 35 18.19 -7.65 -32.22
C ILE A 35 17.05 -8.38 -31.51
N LEU A 36 16.50 -7.79 -30.43
CA LEU A 36 15.39 -8.38 -29.67
C LEU A 36 14.13 -8.58 -30.54
N SER A 37 13.85 -7.64 -31.44
CA SER A 37 12.69 -7.67 -32.34
C SER A 37 12.86 -8.63 -33.49
N TYR A 38 14.07 -8.68 -34.04
CA TYR A 38 14.37 -9.39 -35.28
C TYR A 38 15.58 -10.29 -35.09
N PRO A 39 15.51 -11.25 -34.15
CA PRO A 39 16.67 -12.05 -33.79
C PRO A 39 17.19 -12.81 -35.00
N THR A 40 16.37 -13.23 -35.96
CA THR A 40 16.81 -14.02 -37.12
C THR A 40 17.47 -13.20 -38.24
N ILE A 41 17.42 -11.87 -38.20
CA ILE A 41 17.95 -11.03 -39.27
C ILE A 41 19.42 -10.69 -38.98
N VAL A 42 20.34 -11.30 -39.74
CA VAL A 42 21.79 -11.16 -39.57
C VAL A 42 22.24 -9.69 -39.62
N LYS A 43 21.62 -8.87 -40.47
CA LYS A 43 21.92 -7.44 -40.61
C LYS A 43 21.87 -6.68 -39.27
N TYR A 44 20.95 -7.03 -38.37
CA TYR A 44 20.84 -6.34 -37.07
C TYR A 44 21.86 -6.83 -36.04
N ARG A 45 22.54 -7.95 -36.32
CA ARG A 45 23.59 -8.52 -35.48
C ARG A 45 24.99 -8.04 -35.89
N GLN A 46 25.10 -7.29 -36.98
CA GLN A 46 26.33 -6.69 -37.48
C GLN A 46 26.23 -5.17 -37.34
N ILE A 47 27.21 -4.56 -36.67
CA ILE A 47 27.29 -3.11 -36.50
C ILE A 47 28.57 -2.62 -37.15
N ASP A 48 28.39 -1.85 -38.23
CA ASP A 48 29.49 -1.18 -38.92
C ASP A 48 30.06 -0.06 -38.02
N THR A 49 31.34 -0.16 -37.69
CA THR A 49 31.98 0.73 -36.70
C THR A 49 31.99 2.18 -37.16
N ASN A 50 32.22 2.42 -38.46
CA ASN A 50 32.21 3.77 -39.02
C ASN A 50 30.79 4.37 -39.00
N SER A 51 29.78 3.60 -39.42
CA SER A 51 28.37 4.01 -39.40
C SER A 51 27.90 4.32 -37.98
N LEU A 52 28.26 3.48 -37.01
CA LEU A 52 27.99 3.74 -35.60
C LEU A 52 28.61 5.05 -35.13
N TYR A 53 29.89 5.30 -35.46
CA TYR A 53 30.58 6.55 -35.13
C TYR A 53 29.91 7.77 -35.78
N GLN A 54 29.52 7.70 -37.05
CA GLN A 54 28.85 8.81 -37.74
C GLN A 54 27.46 9.11 -37.15
N ILE A 55 26.69 8.07 -36.79
CA ILE A 55 25.39 8.25 -36.11
C ILE A 55 25.59 8.89 -34.74
N LEU A 56 26.56 8.40 -33.97
CA LEU A 56 26.89 8.94 -32.66
C LEU A 56 27.35 10.41 -32.79
N LYS A 57 28.23 10.72 -33.73
CA LYS A 57 28.72 12.08 -34.00
C LYS A 57 27.58 13.05 -34.28
N ARG A 58 26.59 12.64 -35.10
CA ARG A 58 25.39 13.45 -35.37
C ARG A 58 24.56 13.71 -34.11
N LYS A 59 24.37 12.69 -33.27
CA LYS A 59 23.65 12.84 -31.98
C LYS A 59 24.43 13.73 -31.00
N CYS A 60 25.74 13.53 -30.87
CA CYS A 60 26.61 14.36 -30.04
C CYS A 60 26.59 15.83 -30.46
N TYR A 61 26.57 16.12 -31.77
CA TYR A 61 26.41 17.48 -32.28
C TYR A 61 25.06 18.10 -31.86
N GLN A 62 23.97 17.33 -31.92
CA GLN A 62 22.63 17.81 -31.51
C GLN A 62 22.52 18.11 -30.02
N PHE A 63 23.23 17.37 -29.17
CA PHE A 63 23.14 17.51 -27.71
C PHE A 63 24.42 18.03 -27.04
N ASN A 64 25.37 18.55 -27.81
CA ASN A 64 26.65 19.07 -27.32
C ASN A 64 27.41 18.10 -26.40
N GLY A 65 27.56 16.83 -26.81
CA GLY A 65 28.28 15.79 -26.08
C GLY A 65 29.66 15.46 -26.68
N ASN A 66 30.57 14.88 -25.89
CA ASN A 66 31.87 14.42 -26.41
C ASN A 66 31.70 13.09 -27.16
N VAL A 67 31.91 13.10 -28.49
CA VAL A 67 31.77 11.92 -29.34
C VAL A 67 32.80 10.84 -29.04
N ASP A 68 34.04 11.20 -28.73
CA ASP A 68 35.13 10.23 -28.58
C ASP A 68 34.98 9.46 -27.26
N ASP A 69 34.66 10.16 -26.17
CA ASP A 69 34.37 9.54 -24.86
C ASP A 69 33.16 8.60 -24.94
N LEU A 70 32.07 9.06 -25.57
CA LEU A 70 30.88 8.24 -25.75
C LEU A 70 31.13 7.03 -26.65
N PHE A 71 31.99 7.16 -27.66
CA PHE A 71 32.31 6.05 -28.54
C PHE A 71 33.10 4.95 -27.82
N VAL A 72 34.04 5.32 -26.93
CA VAL A 72 34.73 4.36 -26.05
C VAL A 72 33.72 3.63 -25.16
N ASN A 73 32.77 4.37 -24.57
CA ASN A 73 31.73 3.78 -23.73
C ASN A 73 30.81 2.82 -24.50
N ILE A 74 30.42 3.15 -25.74
CA ILE A 74 29.62 2.26 -26.60
C ILE A 74 30.37 0.97 -26.93
N LYS A 75 31.66 1.05 -27.26
CA LYS A 75 32.47 -0.17 -27.51
C LYS A 75 32.50 -1.08 -26.28
N SER A 76 32.80 -0.50 -25.11
CA SER A 76 32.80 -1.25 -23.86
C SER A 76 31.44 -1.90 -23.56
N PHE A 77 30.33 -1.19 -23.83
CA PHE A 77 28.98 -1.74 -23.72
C PHE A 77 28.71 -2.90 -24.70
N LEU A 78 29.16 -2.78 -25.95
CA LEU A 78 28.99 -3.84 -26.95
C LEU A 78 29.72 -5.12 -26.51
N GLU A 79 30.96 -4.99 -26.02
CA GLU A 79 31.71 -6.09 -25.41
C GLU A 79 30.98 -6.70 -24.21
N GLU A 80 30.50 -5.87 -23.28
CA GLU A 80 29.73 -6.31 -22.10
C GLU A 80 28.47 -7.10 -22.49
N CYS A 81 27.81 -6.72 -23.58
CA CYS A 81 26.63 -7.41 -24.10
C CYS A 81 26.94 -8.71 -24.85
N GLY A 82 28.21 -8.98 -25.14
CA GLY A 82 28.70 -10.18 -25.84
C GLY A 82 28.92 -10.00 -27.34
N PHE A 83 29.00 -8.77 -27.85
CA PHE A 83 29.47 -8.55 -29.22
C PHE A 83 30.97 -8.80 -29.33
N GLN A 84 31.39 -9.31 -30.48
CA GLN A 84 32.78 -9.56 -30.80
C GLN A 84 33.21 -8.67 -31.95
N LYS A 85 34.40 -8.11 -31.85
CA LYS A 85 34.99 -7.30 -32.91
C LYS A 85 35.83 -8.19 -33.83
N GLU A 86 35.65 -8.07 -35.14
CA GLU A 86 36.40 -8.86 -36.12
C GLU A 86 37.49 -8.06 -36.86
N SER A 87 38.20 -8.74 -37.77
CA SER A 87 39.31 -8.17 -38.55
C SER A 87 38.89 -7.06 -39.51
N ASP A 88 37.60 -6.97 -39.87
CA ASP A 88 37.03 -5.88 -40.67
C ASP A 88 36.65 -4.65 -39.83
N ASP A 89 37.07 -4.63 -38.56
CA ASP A 89 36.77 -3.62 -37.56
C ASP A 89 35.29 -3.51 -37.16
N ASN A 90 34.40 -4.39 -37.63
CA ASN A 90 32.97 -4.38 -37.29
C ASN A 90 32.62 -5.25 -36.08
N TRP A 91 31.44 -5.02 -35.51
CA TRP A 91 30.94 -5.77 -34.35
C TRP A 91 29.88 -6.79 -34.74
N TYR A 92 30.02 -8.01 -34.24
CA TYR A 92 29.15 -9.14 -34.56
C TYR A 92 28.57 -9.78 -33.30
N TYR A 93 27.30 -10.20 -33.37
CA TYR A 93 26.62 -10.94 -32.31
C TYR A 93 26.19 -12.33 -32.81
N TYR A 94 27.02 -13.34 -32.52
CA TYR A 94 26.87 -14.68 -33.11
C TYR A 94 25.78 -15.54 -32.46
N ASP A 95 25.88 -15.75 -31.15
CA ASP A 95 24.98 -16.62 -30.40
C ASP A 95 23.92 -15.80 -29.64
N ILE A 96 22.67 -15.82 -30.13
CA ILE A 96 21.61 -15.01 -29.52
C ILE A 96 21.19 -15.61 -28.18
N GLN A 97 21.75 -15.04 -27.12
CA GLN A 97 21.28 -15.24 -25.76
C GLN A 97 20.21 -14.20 -25.42
N MET A 98 18.96 -14.48 -25.83
CA MET A 98 17.84 -13.55 -25.70
C MET A 98 17.65 -13.02 -24.26
N LEU A 99 17.88 -13.86 -23.25
CA LEU A 99 17.78 -13.46 -21.85
C LEU A 99 18.91 -12.49 -21.44
N SER A 100 20.12 -12.69 -21.96
CA SER A 100 21.25 -11.77 -21.73
C SER A 100 20.96 -10.41 -22.36
N LEU A 101 20.52 -10.39 -23.63
CA LEU A 101 20.13 -9.16 -24.33
C LEU A 101 18.98 -8.43 -23.62
N TRP A 102 18.01 -9.17 -23.09
CA TRP A 102 16.91 -8.58 -22.32
C TRP A 102 17.40 -7.91 -21.04
N LYS A 103 18.30 -8.55 -20.28
CA LYS A 103 18.91 -7.95 -19.08
C LYS A 103 19.69 -6.69 -19.43
N CYS A 104 20.44 -6.69 -20.54
CA CYS A 104 21.11 -5.49 -21.04
C CYS A 104 20.11 -4.40 -21.44
N TYR A 105 18.98 -4.76 -22.06
CA TYR A 105 17.93 -3.82 -22.42
C TYR A 105 17.28 -3.21 -21.16
N GLN A 106 16.96 -4.03 -20.17
CA GLN A 106 16.45 -3.57 -18.88
C GLN A 106 17.43 -2.64 -18.15
N LYS A 107 18.74 -2.96 -18.16
CA LYS A 107 19.79 -2.11 -17.58
C LYS A 107 19.74 -0.68 -18.13
N TRP A 108 19.53 -0.52 -19.44
CA TRP A 108 19.45 0.80 -20.07
C TRP A 108 18.08 1.45 -19.97
N ILE A 109 17.00 0.68 -20.13
CA ILE A 109 15.65 1.24 -20.12
C ILE A 109 15.29 1.78 -18.73
N ASN A 110 15.77 1.12 -17.67
CA ASN A 110 15.52 1.53 -16.28
C ASN A 110 16.39 2.72 -15.85
N GLN A 111 17.31 3.22 -16.69
CA GLN A 111 17.98 4.51 -16.47
C GLN A 111 17.11 5.69 -16.90
N GLN A 112 15.97 5.45 -17.55
CA GLN A 112 14.97 6.47 -17.78
C GLN A 112 14.39 6.91 -16.42
N GLN A 113 14.19 8.22 -16.25
CA GLN A 113 13.61 8.77 -15.01
C GLN A 113 12.13 8.49 -14.98
N ILE A 114 11.75 7.36 -14.39
CA ILE A 114 10.37 6.88 -14.36
C ILE A 114 9.99 6.56 -12.92
N VAL A 115 8.70 6.71 -12.65
CA VAL A 115 8.01 6.18 -11.47
C VAL A 115 8.22 4.66 -11.39
N ASP A 116 8.13 4.07 -10.20
CA ASP A 116 8.31 2.62 -9.98
C ASP A 116 7.52 1.75 -10.97
N ILE A 117 8.19 1.24 -12.00
CA ILE A 117 7.58 0.37 -13.01
C ILE A 117 7.40 -1.02 -12.40
N PRO A 118 6.21 -1.65 -12.49
CA PRO A 118 6.06 -3.04 -12.08
C PRO A 118 7.02 -3.91 -12.91
N LYS A 119 7.76 -4.81 -12.27
CA LYS A 119 8.72 -5.67 -13.01
C LYS A 119 8.03 -6.71 -13.88
N THR A 120 6.88 -7.20 -13.42
CA THR A 120 6.07 -8.21 -14.11
C THR A 120 4.61 -7.78 -14.15
N VAL A 121 3.90 -8.23 -15.19
CA VAL A 121 2.45 -8.05 -15.33
C VAL A 121 1.82 -9.30 -15.92
N CYS A 122 0.57 -9.59 -15.57
CA CYS A 122 -0.23 -10.58 -16.29
C CYS A 122 -1.04 -9.88 -17.38
N MET A 123 -0.85 -10.27 -18.64
CA MET A 123 -1.60 -9.75 -19.77
C MET A 123 -2.45 -10.85 -20.43
N LEU A 124 -3.69 -10.52 -20.77
CA LEU A 124 -4.57 -11.42 -21.51
C LEU A 124 -4.09 -11.55 -22.95
N SER A 125 -3.69 -12.77 -23.36
CA SER A 125 -3.21 -13.02 -24.72
C SER A 125 -3.76 -14.34 -25.26
N ASN A 126 -4.61 -14.21 -26.30
CA ASN A 126 -5.33 -15.31 -26.95
C ASN A 126 -6.24 -16.05 -25.95
N GLY A 127 -7.05 -15.28 -25.21
CA GLY A 127 -8.00 -15.80 -24.21
C GLY A 127 -7.36 -16.41 -22.96
N LYS A 128 -6.04 -16.29 -22.77
CA LYS A 128 -5.33 -16.81 -21.59
C LYS A 128 -4.45 -15.75 -20.96
N TRP A 129 -4.53 -15.62 -19.65
CA TRP A 129 -3.62 -14.80 -18.86
C TRP A 129 -2.21 -15.38 -18.91
N LYS A 130 -1.24 -14.53 -19.20
CA LYS A 130 0.18 -14.89 -19.23
C LYS A 130 0.98 -13.83 -18.51
N GLU A 131 1.92 -14.27 -17.71
CA GLU A 131 2.89 -13.39 -17.07
C GLU A 131 3.97 -12.97 -18.07
N PHE A 132 4.36 -11.70 -17.98
CA PHE A 132 5.41 -11.09 -18.77
C PHE A 132 6.27 -10.22 -17.87
N GLU A 133 7.58 -10.22 -18.09
CA GLU A 133 8.39 -9.07 -17.70
C GLU A 133 8.04 -7.89 -18.60
N ILE A 134 8.00 -6.68 -18.03
CA ILE A 134 7.58 -5.47 -18.73
C ILE A 134 8.67 -4.40 -18.66
N ALA A 135 8.80 -3.64 -19.74
CA ALA A 135 9.63 -2.45 -19.82
C ALA A 135 8.90 -1.35 -20.61
N PHE A 136 9.12 -0.09 -20.24
CA PHE A 136 8.54 1.08 -20.90
C PHE A 136 9.59 1.79 -21.73
N ASP A 137 9.33 1.93 -23.02
CA ASP A 137 10.19 2.68 -23.92
C ASP A 137 9.51 3.98 -24.31
N TYR A 138 9.76 5.02 -23.49
CA TYR A 138 9.19 6.35 -23.68
C TYR A 138 9.71 7.08 -24.92
N GLU A 139 10.91 6.72 -25.39
CA GLU A 139 11.45 7.29 -26.62
C GLU A 139 10.54 6.91 -27.80
N TYR A 140 10.12 5.65 -27.84
CA TYR A 140 9.30 5.09 -28.91
C TYR A 140 7.82 4.91 -28.52
N ARG A 141 7.39 5.42 -27.36
CA ARG A 141 6.02 5.34 -26.81
C ARG A 141 5.41 3.93 -26.87
N ARG A 142 6.16 2.93 -26.41
CA ARG A 142 5.74 1.52 -26.46
C ARG A 142 6.02 0.79 -25.16
N ILE A 143 5.27 -0.28 -24.94
CA ILE A 143 5.49 -1.24 -23.88
C ILE A 143 6.14 -2.47 -24.50
N VAL A 144 7.22 -2.95 -23.89
CA VAL A 144 7.92 -4.16 -24.30
C VAL A 144 7.66 -5.26 -23.28
N LEU A 145 7.29 -6.44 -23.76
CA LEU A 145 6.91 -7.58 -22.93
C LEU A 145 7.76 -8.81 -23.29
N LEU A 146 8.39 -9.43 -22.30
CA LEU A 146 9.11 -10.69 -22.45
C LEU A 146 8.37 -11.83 -21.73
N ASN A 147 8.11 -12.92 -22.44
CA ASN A 147 7.53 -14.12 -21.84
C ASN A 147 8.65 -15.09 -21.36
N GLU A 148 8.98 -15.05 -20.07
CA GLU A 148 10.07 -15.87 -19.50
C GLU A 148 9.63 -17.32 -19.19
N HIS A 149 8.38 -17.53 -18.77
CA HIS A 149 7.86 -18.79 -18.22
C HIS A 149 7.81 -20.01 -19.17
N ASN A 150 8.29 -19.90 -20.40
CA ASN A 150 8.42 -21.03 -21.31
C ASN A 150 9.84 -21.62 -21.38
N SER A 151 10.81 -21.14 -20.60
CA SER A 151 12.22 -21.57 -20.64
C SER A 151 12.45 -23.09 -20.46
N ASN A 152 11.62 -23.77 -19.68
CA ASN A 152 11.74 -25.23 -19.45
C ASN A 152 11.28 -26.10 -20.64
N LYS A 153 10.62 -25.51 -21.65
CA LYS A 153 10.36 -26.17 -22.94
C LYS A 153 11.25 -25.46 -23.97
N LYS A 154 11.80 -26.16 -24.95
CA LYS A 154 12.61 -25.58 -26.07
C LYS A 154 11.90 -24.49 -26.92
N LYS A 155 10.77 -23.93 -26.45
CA LYS A 155 10.08 -22.81 -27.07
C LYS A 155 10.96 -21.56 -26.97
N LYS A 156 11.26 -20.98 -28.13
CA LYS A 156 11.98 -19.71 -28.25
C LYS A 156 11.28 -18.62 -27.43
N LEU A 157 12.06 -17.91 -26.60
CA LEU A 157 11.64 -16.68 -25.94
C LEU A 157 11.06 -15.71 -26.99
N LYS A 158 9.91 -15.10 -26.68
CA LYS A 158 9.24 -14.16 -27.57
C LYS A 158 9.09 -12.82 -26.88
N VAL A 159 9.66 -11.80 -27.52
CA VAL A 159 9.42 -10.40 -27.18
C VAL A 159 8.16 -9.95 -27.91
N LYS A 160 7.32 -9.18 -27.23
CA LYS A 160 6.15 -8.51 -27.81
C LYS A 160 6.24 -7.01 -27.57
N THR A 161 5.64 -6.24 -28.46
CA THR A 161 5.45 -4.80 -28.28
C THR A 161 3.99 -4.43 -28.30
N LEU A 162 3.64 -3.45 -27.49
CA LEU A 162 2.38 -2.73 -27.57
C LEU A 162 2.72 -1.27 -27.88
N GLN A 163 2.31 -0.81 -29.05
CA GLN A 163 2.54 0.58 -29.47
C GLN A 163 1.42 1.44 -28.88
N VAL A 164 1.69 2.17 -27.80
CA VAL A 164 0.65 2.88 -27.03
C VAL A 164 0.35 4.25 -27.64
N GLY A 165 1.38 4.97 -28.09
CA GLY A 165 1.23 6.25 -28.78
C GLY A 165 2.03 6.30 -30.09
N ASN A 166 1.98 7.41 -30.80
CA ASN A 166 2.75 7.57 -32.03
C ASN A 166 4.28 7.53 -31.75
N PRO A 167 5.05 6.65 -32.41
CA PRO A 167 6.51 6.60 -32.24
C PRO A 167 7.21 7.89 -32.70
N LYS A 168 6.57 8.70 -33.56
CA LYS A 168 7.04 10.03 -33.92
C LYS A 168 6.54 11.03 -32.86
N LYS A 169 7.39 11.36 -31.88
CA LYS A 169 7.09 12.27 -30.75
C LYS A 169 6.42 13.61 -31.12
N LEU A 170 6.55 14.04 -32.38
CA LEU A 170 6.03 15.32 -32.87
C LEU A 170 4.51 15.36 -33.00
N SER A 171 3.81 14.22 -33.03
CA SER A 171 2.34 14.25 -33.05
C SER A 171 1.77 14.28 -31.63
N LEU A 172 0.79 15.15 -31.43
CA LEU A 172 -0.07 15.13 -30.26
C LEU A 172 -0.72 13.74 -30.14
N GLU A 173 -0.61 13.17 -28.94
CA GLU A 173 -1.27 11.93 -28.56
C GLU A 173 -2.31 12.28 -27.50
N LEU A 174 -3.58 12.04 -27.81
CA LEU A 174 -4.71 12.46 -26.97
C LEU A 174 -5.70 11.32 -26.70
N ASN A 175 -5.42 10.13 -27.21
CA ASN A 175 -6.34 9.00 -27.22
C ASN A 175 -5.79 7.80 -26.45
N VAL A 176 -4.88 8.03 -25.50
CA VAL A 176 -4.50 7.00 -24.54
C VAL A 176 -5.68 6.80 -23.59
N HIS A 177 -6.37 5.69 -23.75
CA HIS A 177 -7.51 5.35 -22.89
C HIS A 177 -7.07 4.35 -21.85
N ILE A 178 -7.33 4.68 -20.58
CA ILE A 178 -7.07 3.80 -19.45
C ILE A 178 -8.34 3.62 -18.65
N GLN A 179 -8.69 2.36 -18.40
CA GLN A 179 -9.79 2.01 -17.53
C GLN A 179 -9.30 1.05 -16.46
N ARG A 180 -9.43 1.46 -15.20
CA ARG A 180 -9.20 0.59 -14.04
C ARG A 180 -10.48 -0.18 -13.74
N TYR A 181 -10.35 -1.37 -13.16
CA TYR A 181 -11.45 -2.08 -12.50
C TYR A 181 -10.89 -3.12 -11.52
N ASN A 182 -11.73 -3.60 -10.60
CA ASN A 182 -11.39 -4.66 -9.67
C ASN A 182 -12.11 -5.95 -10.11
N ASP A 183 -11.40 -7.06 -10.16
CA ASP A 183 -11.94 -8.37 -10.53
C ASP A 183 -11.88 -9.33 -9.35
N CYS A 184 -13.08 -9.74 -8.95
CA CYS A 184 -13.35 -10.59 -7.81
C CYS A 184 -13.76 -12.02 -8.23
N SER A 185 -13.68 -12.36 -9.52
CA SER A 185 -14.17 -13.64 -10.05
C SER A 185 -13.43 -14.87 -9.51
N GLU A 186 -12.16 -14.71 -9.12
CA GLU A 186 -11.32 -15.80 -8.58
C GLU A 186 -11.23 -15.81 -7.04
N ILE A 187 -12.03 -14.99 -6.34
CA ILE A 187 -12.08 -14.97 -4.87
C ILE A 187 -12.44 -16.35 -4.33
N GLN A 188 -13.53 -16.93 -4.84
CA GLN A 188 -14.07 -18.20 -4.32
C GLN A 188 -13.15 -19.40 -4.58
N THR A 189 -12.38 -19.38 -5.65
CA THR A 189 -11.53 -20.52 -6.03
C THR A 189 -10.10 -20.39 -5.53
N ASN A 190 -9.55 -19.18 -5.55
CA ASN A 190 -8.11 -18.95 -5.35
C ASN A 190 -7.78 -17.97 -4.22
N CYS A 191 -8.78 -17.35 -3.58
CA CYS A 191 -8.59 -16.29 -2.58
C CYS A 191 -7.82 -15.08 -3.14
N ILE A 192 -8.00 -14.76 -4.43
CA ILE A 192 -7.28 -13.69 -5.12
C ILE A 192 -8.26 -12.63 -5.60
N LYS A 193 -7.91 -11.37 -5.33
CA LYS A 193 -8.48 -10.19 -5.98
C LYS A 193 -7.49 -9.63 -6.96
N TYR A 194 -7.94 -9.37 -8.19
CA TYR A 194 -7.11 -8.73 -9.19
C TYR A 194 -7.44 -7.26 -9.33
N CYS A 195 -6.39 -6.44 -9.39
CA CYS A 195 -6.44 -5.05 -9.79
C CYS A 195 -6.17 -5.00 -11.30
N ASN A 196 -7.18 -4.67 -12.08
CA ASN A 196 -7.13 -4.77 -13.53
C ASN A 196 -7.03 -3.40 -14.20
N LEU A 197 -6.43 -3.41 -15.39
CA LEU A 197 -6.26 -2.24 -16.23
C LEU A 197 -6.53 -2.62 -17.69
N ILE A 198 -7.36 -1.84 -18.37
CA ILE A 198 -7.58 -1.91 -19.82
C ILE A 198 -6.91 -0.71 -20.45
N LEU A 199 -5.93 -0.96 -21.32
CA LEU A 199 -5.23 0.06 -22.10
C LEU A 199 -5.74 0.04 -23.55
N ASN A 200 -6.08 1.21 -24.07
CA ASN A 200 -6.56 1.44 -25.44
C ASN A 200 -7.66 0.45 -25.87
N TYR A 201 -8.59 0.16 -24.94
CA TYR A 201 -9.75 -0.73 -25.12
C TYR A 201 -9.43 -2.20 -25.49
N SER A 202 -8.16 -2.58 -25.60
CA SER A 202 -7.75 -3.83 -26.25
C SER A 202 -6.80 -4.67 -25.40
N TRP A 203 -5.95 -4.01 -24.60
CA TRP A 203 -4.93 -4.70 -23.81
C TRP A 203 -5.37 -4.77 -22.35
N HIS A 204 -5.69 -5.98 -21.92
CA HIS A 204 -6.11 -6.24 -20.55
C HIS A 204 -4.90 -6.72 -19.74
N PHE A 205 -4.64 -6.00 -18.67
CA PHE A 205 -3.64 -6.32 -17.67
C PHE A 205 -4.33 -6.62 -16.34
N ARG A 206 -3.71 -7.51 -15.56
CA ARG A 206 -4.07 -7.77 -14.18
C ARG A 206 -2.82 -7.81 -13.30
N THR A 207 -2.95 -7.26 -12.11
CA THR A 207 -1.95 -7.32 -11.04
C THR A 207 -2.64 -7.77 -9.75
N THR A 208 -1.88 -8.33 -8.81
CA THR A 208 -2.41 -8.67 -7.47
C THR A 208 -2.39 -7.46 -6.54
N LYS A 209 -1.52 -6.49 -6.80
CA LYS A 209 -1.37 -5.26 -6.01
C LYS A 209 -2.02 -4.08 -6.72
N TYR A 210 -2.78 -3.27 -5.99
CA TYR A 210 -3.31 -2.03 -6.53
C TYR A 210 -2.18 -1.05 -6.91
N SER A 211 -1.07 -1.04 -6.16
CA SER A 211 0.08 -0.17 -6.44
C SER A 211 0.68 -0.45 -7.81
N ASP A 212 0.79 -1.73 -8.18
CA ASP A 212 1.34 -2.13 -9.48
C ASP A 212 0.41 -1.72 -10.63
N ARG A 213 -0.92 -1.83 -10.43
CA ARG A 213 -1.93 -1.33 -11.39
C ARG A 213 -1.83 0.19 -11.52
N ASP A 214 -1.78 0.91 -10.41
CA ASP A 214 -1.77 2.37 -10.38
C ASP A 214 -0.47 2.90 -11.02
N ASN A 215 0.69 2.31 -10.69
CA ASN A 215 1.97 2.65 -11.31
C ASN A 215 1.98 2.34 -12.81
N LEU A 216 1.41 1.19 -13.22
CA LEU A 216 1.24 0.83 -14.63
C LEU A 216 0.38 1.87 -15.36
N SER A 217 -0.72 2.28 -14.72
CA SER A 217 -1.61 3.32 -15.23
C SER A 217 -0.87 4.63 -15.41
N ASP A 218 -0.19 5.12 -14.37
CA ASP A 218 0.53 6.39 -14.40
C ASP A 218 1.62 6.39 -15.48
N CYS A 219 2.32 5.27 -15.67
CA CYS A 219 3.29 5.09 -16.76
C CYS A 219 2.63 5.16 -18.14
N CYS A 220 1.45 4.58 -18.31
CA CYS A 220 0.72 4.64 -19.58
C CYS A 220 0.17 6.05 -19.83
N SER A 221 -0.32 6.74 -18.80
CA SER A 221 -0.83 8.12 -18.87
C SER A 221 0.23 9.10 -19.39
N GLU A 222 1.51 8.82 -19.11
CA GLU A 222 2.64 9.64 -19.59
C GLU A 222 2.76 9.73 -21.11
N PHE A 223 2.17 8.78 -21.86
CA PHE A 223 2.13 8.85 -23.32
C PHE A 223 1.11 9.87 -23.86
N ASN A 224 0.17 10.32 -23.04
CA ASN A 224 -0.83 11.31 -23.41
C ASN A 224 -0.27 12.73 -23.29
N SER A 225 -0.59 13.61 -24.23
CA SER A 225 -0.07 14.99 -24.26
C SER A 225 -0.75 15.87 -23.21
N PHE A 226 -2.01 15.58 -22.88
CA PHE A 226 -2.77 16.30 -21.87
C PHE A 226 -3.03 15.39 -20.67
N GLN A 227 -2.51 15.75 -19.50
CA GLN A 227 -2.58 14.93 -18.28
C GLN A 227 -3.17 15.75 -17.14
N ILE A 228 -4.08 15.13 -16.40
CA ILE A 228 -4.53 15.66 -15.11
C ILE A 228 -3.73 14.97 -14.00
N PHE A 229 -3.11 15.78 -13.15
CA PHE A 229 -2.44 15.36 -11.94
C PHE A 229 -3.38 15.63 -10.77
N GLN A 230 -3.82 14.58 -10.10
CA GLN A 230 -4.64 14.75 -8.90
C GLN A 230 -3.77 14.81 -7.66
N LYS A 231 -3.94 15.83 -6.82
CA LYS A 231 -3.24 15.92 -5.53
C LYS A 231 -4.16 15.63 -4.35
N GLU A 232 -4.18 14.38 -3.90
CA GLU A 232 -4.88 13.98 -2.69
C GLU A 232 -4.00 14.24 -1.46
N ASN A 233 -4.50 15.08 -0.54
CA ASN A 233 -3.98 15.40 0.81
C ASN A 233 -2.54 14.95 1.15
N ASN A 234 -1.60 15.38 0.28
CA ASN A 234 -0.15 15.32 0.41
C ASN A 234 0.59 14.00 0.12
N LEU A 235 -0.06 12.89 -0.24
CA LEU A 235 0.64 11.59 -0.30
C LEU A 235 0.70 10.91 -1.67
N LEU A 236 -0.32 11.03 -2.50
CA LEU A 236 -0.30 10.41 -3.84
C LEU A 236 -0.71 11.38 -4.92
N THR A 237 0.00 11.29 -6.05
CA THR A 237 -0.34 12.03 -7.27
C THR A 237 -0.59 11.05 -8.40
N HIS A 238 -1.85 10.88 -8.76
CA HIS A 238 -2.28 10.04 -9.88
C HIS A 238 -2.31 10.84 -11.18
N LYS A 239 -1.98 10.18 -12.30
CA LYS A 239 -1.99 10.79 -13.64
C LYS A 239 -3.14 10.21 -14.46
N GLU A 240 -4.02 11.09 -14.92
CA GLU A 240 -5.16 10.71 -15.74
C GLU A 240 -5.07 11.31 -17.14
N PRO A 241 -5.08 10.49 -18.20
CA PRO A 241 -5.02 10.96 -19.57
C PRO A 241 -6.43 11.37 -20.02
N LEU A 242 -6.62 12.65 -20.35
CA LEU A 242 -7.88 13.14 -20.91
C LEU A 242 -7.67 13.73 -22.30
N ASN A 243 -8.67 13.63 -23.16
CA ASN A 243 -8.68 14.35 -24.43
C ASN A 243 -9.39 15.69 -24.24
N PRO A 244 -8.66 16.83 -24.23
CA PRO A 244 -9.27 18.11 -23.89
C PRO A 244 -10.26 18.61 -24.95
N TYR A 245 -10.22 18.07 -26.17
CA TYR A 245 -11.14 18.43 -27.25
C TYR A 245 -12.46 17.67 -27.22
N LEU A 246 -12.54 16.57 -26.46
CA LEU A 246 -13.72 15.70 -26.41
C LEU A 246 -14.40 15.67 -25.05
N ILE A 247 -13.72 16.14 -24.00
CA ILE A 247 -14.16 16.03 -22.61
C ILE A 247 -14.46 17.42 -22.06
N THR A 248 -15.63 17.57 -21.47
CA THR A 248 -16.04 18.73 -20.67
C THR A 248 -15.46 18.66 -19.26
N LEU A 249 -15.40 19.78 -18.54
CA LEU A 249 -14.96 19.79 -17.14
C LEU A 249 -15.79 18.83 -16.28
N LYS A 250 -17.11 18.82 -16.47
CA LYS A 250 -18.05 17.90 -15.81
C LYS A 250 -17.73 16.43 -16.06
N GLN A 251 -17.53 16.07 -17.33
CA GLN A 251 -17.16 14.69 -17.70
C GLN A 251 -15.78 14.32 -17.14
N GLY A 252 -14.83 15.24 -17.14
CA GLY A 252 -13.51 15.06 -16.54
C GLY A 252 -13.60 14.79 -15.04
N LEU A 253 -14.34 15.62 -14.30
CA LEU A 253 -14.57 15.43 -12.86
C LEU A 253 -15.28 14.11 -12.55
N GLN A 254 -16.30 13.75 -13.33
CA GLN A 254 -16.98 12.47 -13.17
C GLN A 254 -16.05 11.29 -13.45
N HIS A 255 -15.22 11.36 -14.49
CA HIS A 255 -14.23 10.33 -14.77
C HIS A 255 -13.24 10.15 -13.60
N LEU A 256 -12.74 11.25 -13.02
CA LEU A 256 -11.84 11.19 -11.86
C LEU A 256 -12.53 10.57 -10.64
N LYS A 257 -13.78 10.96 -10.38
CA LYS A 257 -14.60 10.36 -9.33
C LYS A 257 -14.71 8.84 -9.48
N ASP A 258 -15.01 8.36 -10.69
CA ASP A 258 -15.13 6.93 -10.98
C ASP A 258 -13.79 6.20 -10.79
N GLN A 259 -12.67 6.79 -11.26
CA GLN A 259 -11.34 6.20 -11.07
C GLN A 259 -10.93 6.13 -9.59
N LEU A 260 -11.20 7.20 -8.83
CA LEU A 260 -10.87 7.26 -7.40
C LEU A 260 -11.66 6.26 -6.58
N GLN A 261 -12.93 6.05 -6.92
CA GLN A 261 -13.74 5.04 -6.25
C GLN A 261 -13.14 3.64 -6.44
N ILE A 262 -12.67 3.30 -7.64
CA ILE A 262 -12.02 2.01 -7.93
C ILE A 262 -10.72 1.85 -7.13
N ILE A 263 -9.95 2.94 -7.01
CA ILE A 263 -8.70 2.97 -6.23
C ILE A 263 -9.00 2.76 -4.74
N SER A 264 -9.92 3.55 -4.17
CA SER A 264 -10.32 3.48 -2.76
C SER A 264 -10.87 2.08 -2.40
N GLN A 265 -11.75 1.51 -3.24
CA GLN A 265 -12.24 0.13 -3.09
C GLN A 265 -11.10 -0.90 -3.05
N SER A 266 -10.10 -0.76 -3.94
CA SER A 266 -8.98 -1.70 -4.00
C SER A 266 -8.02 -1.61 -2.81
N ARG A 267 -7.91 -0.43 -2.20
CA ARG A 267 -7.00 -0.17 -1.07
C ARG A 267 -7.61 -0.55 0.27
N TYR A 268 -8.85 -0.16 0.47
CA TYR A 268 -9.47 -0.16 1.80
C TYR A 268 -10.84 -0.82 1.86
N GLY A 269 -11.38 -1.30 0.72
CA GLY A 269 -12.76 -1.81 0.67
C GLY A 269 -13.84 -0.72 0.75
N GLU A 270 -13.44 0.55 0.73
CA GLU A 270 -14.32 1.73 0.73
C GLU A 270 -15.05 1.83 -0.60
N ASP A 271 -16.37 1.65 -0.61
CA ASP A 271 -17.16 1.60 -1.84
C ASP A 271 -18.18 2.73 -1.99
N GLU A 272 -18.27 3.62 -1.00
CA GLU A 272 -19.20 4.75 -0.99
C GLU A 272 -18.46 6.09 -0.93
N LEU A 273 -18.74 6.96 -1.91
CA LEU A 273 -18.21 8.32 -1.94
C LEU A 273 -19.17 9.26 -1.22
N VAL A 274 -18.69 9.90 -0.14
CA VAL A 274 -19.48 10.85 0.65
C VAL A 274 -19.14 12.31 0.38
N GLY A 275 -17.93 12.57 -0.11
CA GLY A 275 -17.49 13.94 -0.43
C GLY A 275 -16.57 13.97 -1.64
N PHE A 276 -16.83 14.90 -2.55
CA PHE A 276 -15.97 15.20 -3.71
C PHE A 276 -16.03 16.70 -3.99
N GLU A 277 -14.91 17.38 -3.80
CA GLU A 277 -14.79 18.81 -4.05
C GLU A 277 -13.53 19.06 -4.88
N CYS A 278 -13.67 19.81 -5.98
CA CYS A 278 -12.53 20.28 -6.76
C CYS A 278 -12.31 21.76 -6.46
N ASN A 279 -11.20 22.08 -5.81
CA ASN A 279 -10.84 23.44 -5.47
C ASN A 279 -10.18 24.12 -6.69
N PHE A 280 -11.00 24.76 -7.52
CA PHE A 280 -10.61 25.34 -8.81
C PHE A 280 -9.53 26.43 -8.68
N ASP A 281 -9.54 27.21 -7.60
CA ASP A 281 -8.55 28.27 -7.33
C ASP A 281 -7.15 27.72 -6.99
N LYS A 282 -7.06 26.51 -6.43
CA LYS A 282 -5.79 25.81 -6.14
C LYS A 282 -5.34 24.86 -7.25
N CYS A 283 -6.08 24.79 -8.36
CA CYS A 283 -5.62 24.04 -9.54
C CYS A 283 -4.47 24.78 -10.24
N GLU A 284 -3.60 24.04 -10.94
CA GLU A 284 -2.47 24.62 -11.69
C GLU A 284 -2.43 24.06 -13.11
N PRO A 285 -2.75 24.83 -14.17
CA PRO A 285 -3.27 26.20 -14.14
C PRO A 285 -4.64 26.30 -13.44
N SER A 286 -4.94 27.46 -12.85
CA SER A 286 -6.19 27.67 -12.12
C SER A 286 -7.39 27.61 -13.05
N ILE A 287 -8.47 27.04 -12.53
CA ILE A 287 -9.76 26.99 -13.21
C ILE A 287 -10.61 28.15 -12.67
N PRO A 288 -11.33 28.91 -13.51
CA PRO A 288 -12.20 29.97 -13.01
C PRO A 288 -13.29 29.40 -12.07
N PRO A 289 -13.51 29.96 -10.87
CA PRO A 289 -14.42 29.37 -9.88
C PRO A 289 -15.91 29.40 -10.28
N LYS A 290 -16.29 30.27 -11.24
CA LYS A 290 -17.66 30.40 -11.75
C LYS A 290 -17.82 29.85 -13.18
N ILE A 291 -16.96 28.91 -13.58
CA ILE A 291 -17.05 28.32 -14.91
C ILE A 291 -18.25 27.38 -15.02
N ASN A 292 -18.91 27.37 -16.18
CA ASN A 292 -19.87 26.32 -16.49
C ASN A 292 -19.13 24.99 -16.69
N GLU A 293 -19.48 23.95 -15.94
CA GLU A 293 -18.82 22.65 -16.02
C GLU A 293 -19.04 21.92 -17.35
N ASP A 294 -20.06 22.30 -18.13
CA ASP A 294 -20.30 21.74 -19.46
C ASP A 294 -19.32 22.29 -20.54
N VAL A 295 -18.38 23.16 -20.17
CA VAL A 295 -17.33 23.69 -21.05
C VAL A 295 -16.25 22.64 -21.32
N LEU A 296 -15.78 22.56 -22.57
CA LEU A 296 -14.66 21.68 -22.95
C LEU A 296 -13.38 22.07 -22.23
N LEU A 297 -12.58 21.08 -21.83
CA LEU A 297 -11.27 21.35 -21.23
C LEU A 297 -10.36 22.14 -22.19
N HIS A 298 -10.52 21.97 -23.50
CA HIS A 298 -9.87 22.80 -24.50
C HIS A 298 -10.10 24.30 -24.26
N ASP A 299 -11.34 24.72 -24.04
CA ASP A 299 -11.67 26.13 -23.86
C ASP A 299 -11.11 26.71 -22.57
N ILE A 300 -10.89 25.86 -21.56
CA ILE A 300 -10.24 26.24 -20.30
C ILE A 300 -8.75 26.45 -20.51
N TYR A 301 -8.08 25.55 -21.23
CA TYR A 301 -6.62 25.47 -21.25
C TYR A 301 -5.93 25.95 -22.54
N LYS A 302 -6.68 26.29 -23.61
CA LYS A 302 -6.12 26.65 -24.93
C LYS A 302 -5.15 27.83 -24.94
N HIS A 303 -5.20 28.69 -23.91
CA HIS A 303 -4.34 29.86 -23.77
C HIS A 303 -3.08 29.61 -22.93
N ILE A 304 -2.91 28.39 -22.40
CA ILE A 304 -1.75 28.01 -21.61
C ILE A 304 -0.56 27.68 -22.53
N PRO A 305 0.66 28.14 -22.21
CA PRO A 305 1.85 27.80 -22.99
C PRO A 305 2.02 26.29 -23.19
N HIS A 306 2.42 25.90 -24.40
CA HIS A 306 2.61 24.50 -24.82
C HIS A 306 1.34 23.64 -24.91
N TYR A 307 0.14 24.21 -24.76
CA TYR A 307 -1.11 23.50 -25.00
C TYR A 307 -1.15 22.86 -26.42
N PRO A 308 -1.65 21.62 -26.57
CA PRO A 308 -2.24 20.75 -25.54
C PRO A 308 -1.25 19.85 -24.79
N ASN A 309 0.06 20.01 -25.02
CA ASN A 309 1.11 19.27 -24.32
C ASN A 309 1.38 19.89 -22.93
N ILE A 310 0.42 19.76 -22.02
CA ILE A 310 0.49 20.32 -20.67
C ILE A 310 0.10 19.30 -19.60
N GLN A 311 0.57 19.56 -18.39
CA GLN A 311 0.18 18.86 -17.18
C GLN A 311 -0.65 19.83 -16.34
N ALA A 312 -1.92 19.52 -16.13
CA ALA A 312 -2.81 20.32 -15.29
C ALA A 312 -3.00 19.60 -13.95
N TYR A 313 -2.75 20.30 -12.85
CA TYR A 313 -2.92 19.81 -11.49
C TYR A 313 -4.31 20.19 -11.00
N TRP A 314 -5.13 19.19 -10.67
CA TRP A 314 -6.44 19.39 -10.06
C TRP A 314 -6.35 19.10 -8.57
N LYS A 315 -6.71 20.09 -7.74
CA LYS A 315 -6.78 19.95 -6.30
C LYS A 315 -8.16 19.40 -5.94
N ILE A 316 -8.21 18.08 -5.78
CA ILE A 316 -9.44 17.36 -5.44
C ILE A 316 -9.34 16.87 -4.01
N ASP A 317 -10.37 17.17 -3.23
CA ASP A 317 -10.59 16.63 -1.90
C ASP A 317 -11.71 15.59 -1.98
N THR A 318 -11.37 14.34 -1.63
CA THR A 318 -12.29 13.21 -1.66
C THR A 318 -12.37 12.54 -0.31
N THR A 319 -13.57 12.10 0.04
CA THR A 319 -13.83 11.28 1.22
C THR A 319 -14.66 10.08 0.79
N PHE A 320 -14.11 8.89 1.06
CA PHE A 320 -14.78 7.62 0.86
C PHE A 320 -15.00 6.94 2.21
N ILE A 321 -16.04 6.13 2.29
CA ILE A 321 -16.33 5.26 3.43
C ILE A 321 -16.64 3.84 2.93
N VAL A 322 -16.56 2.88 3.83
CA VAL A 322 -17.15 1.55 3.61
C VAL A 322 -18.65 1.70 3.76
N SER A 323 -19.41 1.31 2.73
CA SER A 323 -20.87 1.37 2.81
C SER A 323 -21.38 0.45 3.92
N PHE A 324 -22.51 0.83 4.52
CA PHE A 324 -23.07 0.12 5.67
C PHE A 324 -23.28 -1.40 5.41
N LYS A 325 -23.63 -1.79 4.17
CA LYS A 325 -23.78 -3.19 3.74
C LYS A 325 -22.51 -4.04 3.89
N HIS A 326 -21.33 -3.42 3.86
CA HIS A 326 -20.02 -4.05 3.98
C HIS A 326 -19.37 -3.79 5.34
N THR A 327 -20.15 -3.28 6.30
CA THR A 327 -19.71 -3.11 7.68
C THR A 327 -20.31 -4.19 8.57
N ILE A 328 -19.62 -4.52 9.65
CA ILE A 328 -20.11 -5.44 10.68
C ILE A 328 -20.51 -4.67 11.94
N CYS A 329 -21.59 -5.13 12.57
CA CYS A 329 -21.87 -4.69 13.93
C CYS A 329 -20.86 -5.37 14.84
N VAL A 330 -20.38 -4.64 15.83
CA VAL A 330 -19.50 -5.21 16.84
C VAL A 330 -20.33 -6.01 17.89
N LYS A 331 -21.66 -5.83 17.94
CA LYS A 331 -22.55 -6.54 18.88
C LYS A 331 -22.69 -8.00 18.46
N ARG A 332 -21.94 -8.88 19.11
CA ARG A 332 -22.09 -10.33 18.96
C ARG A 332 -22.89 -10.93 20.09
N TYR A 333 -23.83 -11.81 19.73
CA TYR A 333 -24.60 -12.65 20.63
C TYR A 333 -23.67 -13.35 21.62
N GLU A 334 -24.12 -13.48 22.88
CA GLU A 334 -23.36 -14.12 23.95
C GLU A 334 -22.80 -15.47 23.50
N ILE A 335 -21.48 -15.53 23.27
CA ILE A 335 -20.81 -16.80 23.03
C ILE A 335 -20.94 -17.59 24.34
N PRO A 336 -21.47 -18.83 24.33
CA PRO A 336 -21.61 -19.62 25.54
C PRO A 336 -20.27 -19.71 26.29
N LYS A 337 -20.23 -19.25 27.53
CA LYS A 337 -19.02 -19.11 28.37
C LYS A 337 -18.34 -20.45 28.76
N SER A 338 -18.57 -21.56 28.05
CA SER A 338 -18.39 -22.90 28.64
C SER A 338 -17.54 -23.91 27.86
N ILE A 339 -16.58 -23.49 27.03
CA ILE A 339 -15.57 -24.44 26.53
C ILE A 339 -14.30 -24.26 27.35
N LYS A 340 -13.97 -25.27 28.18
CA LYS A 340 -12.70 -25.33 28.91
C LYS A 340 -11.57 -25.37 27.88
N THR A 341 -10.90 -24.25 27.68
CA THR A 341 -9.71 -24.15 26.85
C THR A 341 -8.62 -25.03 27.48
N GLU A 342 -8.04 -25.94 26.69
CA GLU A 342 -6.83 -26.65 27.10
C GLU A 342 -5.74 -25.64 27.46
N ASN A 343 -5.10 -25.87 28.60
CA ASN A 343 -4.02 -25.04 29.12
C ASN A 343 -2.83 -25.12 28.17
N ILE A 344 -2.81 -24.29 27.12
CA ILE A 344 -1.55 -23.91 26.49
C ILE A 344 -0.74 -23.26 27.61
N SER A 345 0.34 -23.94 28.00
CA SER A 345 1.28 -23.45 28.99
C SER A 345 1.70 -22.05 28.57
N LEU A 346 1.20 -21.04 29.30
CA LEU A 346 1.70 -19.67 29.27
C LEU A 346 3.11 -19.69 29.85
N ASN A 347 4.05 -20.30 29.12
CA ASN A 347 5.47 -20.30 29.41
C ASN A 347 5.87 -18.84 29.69
N GLN A 348 6.73 -18.66 30.69
CA GLN A 348 7.13 -17.38 31.27
C GLN A 348 7.21 -16.24 30.25
N LYS A 349 6.08 -15.53 30.02
CA LYS A 349 6.09 -14.33 29.19
C LYS A 349 7.08 -13.34 29.82
N SER A 350 7.98 -12.83 28.98
CA SER A 350 8.87 -11.72 29.29
C SER A 350 8.04 -10.46 29.61
N ILE A 351 8.67 -9.48 30.26
CA ILE A 351 8.02 -8.20 30.57
C ILE A 351 7.72 -7.50 29.24
N PHE A 352 6.43 -7.37 28.90
CA PHE A 352 5.95 -6.68 27.70
C PHE A 352 5.36 -5.33 28.11
N ASN A 353 5.92 -4.24 27.58
CA ASN A 353 5.43 -2.88 27.76
C ASN A 353 5.23 -2.22 26.38
N PRO A 354 3.99 -2.05 25.90
CA PRO A 354 3.71 -1.48 24.58
C PRO A 354 3.79 0.06 24.54
N LEU A 355 4.01 0.71 25.68
CA LEU A 355 4.04 2.16 25.79
C LEU A 355 5.40 2.69 25.36
N LEU A 356 5.41 3.73 24.52
CA LEU A 356 6.63 4.44 24.14
C LEU A 356 7.00 5.45 25.23
N PHE A 357 8.29 5.63 25.54
CA PHE A 357 8.77 6.68 26.42
C PHE A 357 9.17 7.94 25.64
N GLU A 358 9.00 9.12 26.25
CA GLU A 358 9.35 10.42 25.63
C GLU A 358 10.80 10.45 25.12
N CYS A 359 11.73 9.87 25.88
CA CYS A 359 13.15 9.83 25.51
C CYS A 359 13.44 8.95 24.28
N ASP A 360 12.51 8.11 23.83
CA ASP A 360 12.73 7.14 22.76
C ASP A 360 12.05 7.50 21.43
N ILE A 361 11.33 8.63 21.34
CA ILE A 361 10.59 9.02 20.13
C ILE A 361 11.47 9.09 18.86
N TYR A 362 12.73 9.52 19.01
CA TYR A 362 13.65 9.60 17.87
C TYR A 362 14.00 8.21 17.31
N LYS A 363 14.03 7.17 18.14
CA LYS A 363 14.28 5.79 17.70
C LYS A 363 13.13 5.30 16.82
N LEU A 364 11.89 5.63 17.18
CA LEU A 364 10.71 5.28 16.39
C LEU A 364 10.73 5.96 15.00
N LYS A 365 11.16 7.23 14.92
CA LYS A 365 11.34 7.92 13.64
C LYS A 365 12.39 7.22 12.75
N ILE A 366 13.55 6.87 13.31
CA ILE A 366 14.61 6.16 12.58
C ILE A 366 14.11 4.82 12.02
N ILE A 367 13.32 4.06 12.80
CA ILE A 367 12.72 2.81 12.33
C ILE A 367 11.84 3.05 11.11
N GLN A 368 11.02 4.10 11.12
CA GLN A 368 10.08 4.36 10.04
C GLN A 368 10.76 4.83 8.77
N ASP A 369 11.76 5.68 8.89
CA ASP A 369 12.61 6.07 7.77
C ASP A 369 13.31 4.84 7.17
N THR A 370 13.80 3.93 8.02
CA THR A 370 14.50 2.71 7.54
C THR A 370 13.54 1.69 6.92
N THR A 371 12.36 1.50 7.50
CA THR A 371 11.36 0.51 7.02
C THR A 371 10.69 0.95 5.72
N SER A 372 10.49 2.25 5.52
CA SER A 372 9.91 2.82 4.29
C SER A 372 10.86 2.75 3.08
N LEU A 373 12.18 2.79 3.28
CA LEU A 373 13.17 2.82 2.19
C LEU A 373 13.43 1.48 1.50
N THR A 374 12.95 0.37 2.06
CA THR A 374 13.32 -0.95 1.55
C THR A 374 12.31 -1.43 0.51
N ASN A 375 12.59 -1.15 -0.77
CA ASN A 375 11.86 -1.74 -1.88
C ASN A 375 12.03 -3.26 -1.85
N SER A 376 10.93 -4.00 -1.65
CA SER A 376 10.98 -5.46 -1.69
C SER A 376 11.24 -5.94 -3.11
N SER A 377 12.15 -6.90 -3.28
CA SER A 377 12.47 -7.50 -4.57
C SER A 377 11.45 -8.56 -5.01
N SER A 378 10.51 -8.95 -4.13
CA SER A 378 9.50 -9.98 -4.43
C SER A 378 8.15 -9.39 -4.79
N ASN A 379 7.53 -9.99 -5.80
CA ASN A 379 6.19 -9.63 -6.26
C ASN A 379 5.08 -10.37 -5.47
N ASN A 380 5.42 -11.21 -4.48
CA ASN A 380 4.45 -11.97 -3.71
C ASN A 380 4.61 -11.72 -2.19
N GLU A 381 3.66 -10.98 -1.61
CA GLU A 381 3.59 -10.61 -0.20
C GLU A 381 3.59 -11.82 0.74
N LEU A 382 2.88 -12.87 0.36
CA LEU A 382 2.77 -14.07 1.19
C LEU A 382 4.12 -14.80 1.26
N LYS A 383 4.85 -14.87 0.15
CA LYS A 383 6.23 -15.40 0.16
C LYS A 383 7.13 -14.57 1.07
N LEU A 384 7.05 -13.24 1.01
CA LEU A 384 7.85 -12.36 1.86
C LEU A 384 7.56 -12.56 3.34
N LEU A 385 6.28 -12.64 3.70
CA LEU A 385 5.84 -12.89 5.07
C LEU A 385 6.38 -14.23 5.56
N LEU A 386 6.07 -15.33 4.86
CA LEU A 386 6.48 -16.67 5.30
C LEU A 386 8.01 -16.85 5.29
N HIS A 387 8.70 -16.25 4.32
CA HIS A 387 10.16 -16.24 4.28
C HIS A 387 10.75 -15.54 5.51
N GLU A 388 10.20 -14.39 5.92
CA GLU A 388 10.61 -13.68 7.13
C GLU A 388 10.40 -14.52 8.40
N ILE A 389 9.25 -15.20 8.52
CA ILE A 389 8.98 -16.09 9.66
C ILE A 389 10.01 -17.24 9.73
N ILE A 390 10.30 -17.91 8.60
CA ILE A 390 11.29 -18.98 8.53
C ILE A 390 12.69 -18.45 8.87
N LYS A 391 13.06 -17.29 8.33
CA LYS A 391 14.35 -16.64 8.57
C LYS A 391 14.57 -16.31 10.04
N ASN A 392 13.51 -15.94 10.75
CA ASN A 392 13.56 -15.67 12.19
C ASN A 392 13.46 -16.93 13.07
N GLY A 393 13.47 -18.13 12.48
CA GLY A 393 13.52 -19.40 13.21
C GLY A 393 12.15 -20.00 13.56
N TYR A 394 11.06 -19.48 13.01
CA TYR A 394 9.69 -19.87 13.35
C TYR A 394 9.02 -20.71 12.27
N LEU A 395 9.77 -21.59 11.59
CA LEU A 395 9.20 -22.52 10.62
C LEU A 395 8.10 -23.39 11.25
N ILE A 396 8.23 -23.72 12.53
CA ILE A 396 7.30 -24.54 13.29
C ILE A 396 5.88 -23.94 13.35
N ASP A 397 5.76 -22.62 13.29
CA ASP A 397 4.47 -21.92 13.30
C ASP A 397 3.73 -22.00 11.95
N LEU A 398 4.44 -22.43 10.89
CA LEU A 398 3.90 -22.50 9.52
C LEU A 398 3.44 -23.91 9.13
N ILE A 399 3.79 -24.92 9.92
CA ILE A 399 3.59 -26.34 9.61
C ILE A 399 2.74 -27.03 10.68
N GLU A 400 2.27 -28.24 10.39
CA GLU A 400 1.65 -29.08 11.41
C GLU A 400 2.71 -29.55 12.41
N TYR A 401 2.50 -29.24 13.68
CA TYR A 401 3.46 -29.54 14.73
C TYR A 401 3.57 -31.06 14.93
N GLN A 402 4.77 -31.60 14.70
CA GLN A 402 5.09 -33.00 15.02
C GLN A 402 6.00 -33.01 16.25
N TYR A 403 5.44 -33.42 17.40
CA TYR A 403 6.20 -33.48 18.65
C TYR A 403 7.32 -34.52 18.54
N THR A 404 8.56 -34.09 18.79
CA THR A 404 9.71 -34.98 18.96
C THR A 404 10.52 -34.50 20.16
N ASP A 405 10.77 -35.36 21.15
CA ASP A 405 11.63 -35.02 22.31
C ASP A 405 13.11 -34.83 21.93
N ASN A 406 13.48 -35.14 20.69
CA ASN A 406 14.85 -35.13 20.20
C ASN A 406 15.14 -33.90 19.34
N GLU A 407 15.87 -32.93 19.90
CA GLU A 407 16.28 -31.68 19.22
C GLU A 407 17.01 -31.94 17.88
N LYS A 408 17.73 -33.07 17.76
CA LYS A 408 18.43 -33.44 16.52
C LYS A 408 17.45 -33.85 15.42
N GLU A 409 16.37 -34.55 15.78
CA GLU A 409 15.33 -34.96 14.84
C GLU A 409 14.52 -33.75 14.35
N GLU A 410 14.20 -32.82 15.24
CA GLU A 410 13.53 -31.56 14.91
C GLU A 410 14.36 -30.74 13.91
N ARG A 411 15.66 -30.56 14.17
CA ARG A 411 16.57 -29.87 13.22
C ARG A 411 16.62 -30.57 11.86
N GLN A 412 16.68 -31.90 11.83
CA GLN A 412 16.66 -32.66 10.58
C GLN A 412 15.32 -32.54 9.84
N LEU A 413 14.20 -32.49 10.56
CA LEU A 413 12.89 -32.24 9.98
C LEU A 413 12.83 -30.84 9.36
N HIS A 414 13.26 -29.80 10.08
CA HIS A 414 13.29 -28.43 9.58
C HIS A 414 14.13 -28.28 8.31
N GLU A 415 15.32 -28.89 8.26
CA GLU A 415 16.16 -28.84 7.05
C GLU A 415 15.53 -29.61 5.88
N ARG A 416 14.88 -30.75 6.13
CA ARG A 416 14.11 -31.47 5.08
C ARG A 416 12.95 -30.62 4.55
N ILE A 417 12.21 -29.95 5.43
CA ILE A 417 11.10 -29.09 5.04
C ILE A 417 11.61 -27.89 4.24
N LYS A 418 12.67 -27.20 4.69
CA LYS A 418 13.31 -26.10 3.96
C LYS A 418 13.74 -26.51 2.56
N GLN A 419 14.29 -27.72 2.38
CA GLN A 419 14.62 -28.26 1.07
C GLN A 419 13.37 -28.48 0.20
N GLN A 420 12.30 -29.05 0.76
CA GLN A 420 11.04 -29.32 0.02
C GLN A 420 10.34 -28.03 -0.43
N ILE A 421 10.40 -26.96 0.36
CA ILE A 421 9.83 -25.65 0.02
C ILE A 421 10.82 -24.74 -0.71
N ASN A 422 12.01 -25.24 -1.06
CA ASN A 422 13.08 -24.49 -1.74
C ASN A 422 13.41 -23.17 -1.02
N TYR A 423 13.59 -23.22 0.30
CA TYR A 423 13.91 -22.03 1.09
C TYR A 423 15.34 -21.54 0.79
N ASN A 424 15.44 -20.33 0.26
CA ASN A 424 16.69 -19.61 0.05
C ASN A 424 16.71 -18.37 0.95
N GLU A 425 17.61 -18.33 1.94
CA GLU A 425 17.70 -17.23 2.92
C GLU A 425 17.86 -15.84 2.29
N LYS A 426 18.43 -15.74 1.10
CA LYS A 426 18.68 -14.47 0.40
C LYS A 426 17.57 -14.08 -0.57
N ASN A 427 16.67 -15.01 -0.94
CA ASN A 427 15.69 -14.78 -1.99
C ASN A 427 14.31 -15.36 -1.66
N ALA A 428 13.39 -14.52 -1.20
CA ALA A 428 12.02 -14.91 -0.91
C ALA A 428 11.23 -15.40 -2.15
N ASN A 429 11.61 -14.99 -3.37
CA ASN A 429 10.90 -15.42 -4.58
C ASN A 429 11.01 -16.91 -4.87
N GLU A 430 12.09 -17.55 -4.40
CA GLU A 430 12.35 -18.98 -4.58
C GLU A 430 11.48 -19.88 -3.71
N LEU A 431 10.90 -19.33 -2.63
CA LEU A 431 10.05 -20.07 -1.71
C LEU A 431 8.83 -20.64 -2.44
N ILE A 432 8.61 -21.95 -2.30
CA ILE A 432 7.46 -22.66 -2.85
C ILE A 432 6.35 -22.66 -1.80
N LEU A 433 5.20 -22.08 -2.15
CA LEU A 433 4.00 -22.08 -1.31
C LEU A 433 3.27 -23.42 -1.50
N ASN A 434 3.62 -24.42 -0.69
CA ASN A 434 3.00 -25.75 -0.72
C ASN A 434 2.07 -25.92 0.49
N GLU A 435 0.76 -25.89 0.25
CA GLU A 435 -0.30 -26.02 1.26
C GLU A 435 -0.29 -27.34 2.04
N LYS A 436 0.32 -28.41 1.51
CA LYS A 436 0.46 -29.68 2.23
C LYS A 436 1.59 -29.65 3.26
N ILE A 437 2.55 -28.74 3.09
CA ILE A 437 3.70 -28.58 3.99
C ILE A 437 3.45 -27.41 4.92
N LEU A 438 3.12 -26.24 4.35
CA LEU A 438 2.84 -24.99 5.04
C LEU A 438 1.34 -24.93 5.38
N THR A 439 0.92 -25.67 6.40
CA THR A 439 -0.49 -25.84 6.77
C THR A 439 -1.19 -24.53 7.16
N ILE A 440 -0.42 -23.52 7.59
CA ILE A 440 -0.94 -22.16 7.84
C ILE A 440 -1.64 -21.55 6.61
N LEU A 441 -1.24 -21.96 5.39
CA LEU A 441 -1.90 -21.53 4.15
C LEU A 441 -3.35 -22.03 4.09
N ASN A 442 -3.61 -23.26 4.53
CA ASN A 442 -4.96 -23.81 4.60
C ASN A 442 -5.79 -23.09 5.66
N GLU A 443 -5.21 -22.85 6.85
CA GLU A 443 -5.87 -22.07 7.91
C GLU A 443 -6.28 -20.68 7.39
N ALA A 444 -5.35 -19.98 6.74
CA ALA A 444 -5.61 -18.65 6.18
C ALA A 444 -6.67 -18.66 5.08
N LYS A 445 -6.70 -19.69 4.21
CA LYS A 445 -7.71 -19.83 3.16
C LYS A 445 -9.09 -20.11 3.72
N ILE A 446 -9.20 -20.98 4.73
CA ILE A 446 -10.48 -21.26 5.40
C ILE A 446 -11.04 -19.96 5.98
N LEU A 447 -10.20 -19.19 6.68
CA LEU A 447 -10.58 -17.90 7.24
C LEU A 447 -10.84 -16.81 6.19
N TYR A 448 -10.20 -16.91 5.03
CA TYR A 448 -10.50 -16.02 3.90
C TYR A 448 -11.95 -16.15 3.44
N HIS A 449 -12.54 -17.35 3.55
CA HIS A 449 -13.94 -17.63 3.22
C HIS A 449 -14.87 -17.56 4.44
N ASP A 450 -14.43 -16.99 5.56
CA ASP A 450 -15.31 -16.77 6.71
C ASP A 450 -16.44 -15.79 6.35
N ASP A 451 -17.66 -16.09 6.83
CA ASP A 451 -18.87 -15.30 6.54
C ASP A 451 -18.70 -13.82 6.92
N ILE A 452 -17.92 -13.52 7.97
CA ILE A 452 -17.63 -12.14 8.39
C ILE A 452 -16.79 -11.41 7.36
N HIS A 453 -15.78 -12.10 6.80
CA HIS A 453 -14.92 -11.53 5.76
C HIS A 453 -15.69 -11.36 4.44
N GLU A 454 -16.56 -12.32 4.10
CA GLU A 454 -17.48 -12.22 2.96
C GLU A 454 -18.45 -11.05 3.11
N GLN A 455 -19.08 -10.90 4.28
CA GLN A 455 -19.98 -9.79 4.58
C GLN A 455 -19.29 -8.43 4.38
N MET A 456 -18.02 -8.32 4.73
CA MET A 456 -17.22 -7.11 4.50
C MET A 456 -16.85 -6.87 3.03
N GLY A 457 -17.14 -7.81 2.12
CA GLY A 457 -16.73 -7.76 0.72
C GLY A 457 -15.29 -8.22 0.49
N TYR A 458 -14.77 -9.12 1.33
CA TYR A 458 -13.42 -9.68 1.31
C TYR A 458 -12.26 -8.65 1.37
N PRO A 459 -12.31 -7.61 2.22
CA PRO A 459 -11.36 -6.48 2.14
C PRO A 459 -9.90 -6.86 2.44
N LEU A 460 -9.65 -7.99 3.10
CA LEU A 460 -8.31 -8.50 3.37
C LEU A 460 -7.79 -9.38 2.23
N GLN A 461 -6.48 -9.33 2.02
CA GLN A 461 -5.74 -10.25 1.17
C GLN A 461 -5.28 -11.45 2.02
N LEU A 462 -4.91 -12.57 1.39
CA LEU A 462 -4.52 -13.78 2.12
C LEU A 462 -3.33 -13.55 3.09
N TYR A 463 -2.38 -12.69 2.72
CA TYR A 463 -1.24 -12.35 3.58
C TYR A 463 -1.63 -11.44 4.77
N HIS A 464 -2.70 -10.65 4.67
CA HIS A 464 -3.25 -9.90 5.81
C HIS A 464 -3.83 -10.86 6.85
N ILE A 465 -4.64 -11.84 6.41
CA ILE A 465 -5.21 -12.87 7.30
C ILE A 465 -4.09 -13.70 7.92
N CYS A 466 -3.11 -14.11 7.12
CA CYS A 466 -1.94 -14.85 7.62
C CYS A 466 -1.15 -14.04 8.67
N ALA A 467 -0.99 -12.73 8.50
CA ALA A 467 -0.31 -11.88 9.47
C ALA A 467 -1.07 -11.81 10.81
N ILE A 468 -2.40 -11.69 10.78
CA ILE A 468 -3.23 -11.73 11.99
C ILE A 468 -3.14 -13.11 12.66
N LEU A 469 -3.20 -14.20 11.89
CA LEU A 469 -3.03 -15.57 12.39
C LEU A 469 -1.69 -15.77 13.12
N LEU A 470 -0.60 -15.31 12.49
CA LEU A 470 0.75 -15.39 13.07
C LEU A 470 0.85 -14.59 14.38
N TYR A 471 0.18 -13.45 14.46
CA TYR A 471 0.16 -12.62 15.65
C TYR A 471 -0.69 -13.25 16.77
N CYS A 472 -1.95 -13.60 16.49
CA CYS A 472 -2.89 -14.05 17.50
C CYS A 472 -2.66 -15.49 17.95
N GLY A 473 -2.24 -16.37 17.04
CA GLY A 473 -2.31 -17.82 17.25
C GLY A 473 -0.99 -18.57 17.32
N LYS A 474 0.14 -17.92 17.01
CA LYS A 474 1.42 -18.62 16.80
C LYS A 474 2.52 -18.10 17.74
N SER A 475 3.55 -18.91 17.95
CA SER A 475 4.58 -18.65 18.97
C SER A 475 5.53 -17.49 18.61
N CYS A 476 5.69 -17.20 17.31
CA CYS A 476 6.50 -16.11 16.80
C CYS A 476 6.09 -14.74 17.33
N ASN A 477 4.81 -14.56 17.71
CA ASN A 477 4.34 -13.30 18.25
C ASN A 477 5.12 -12.87 19.50
N ILE A 478 5.55 -13.81 20.35
CA ILE A 478 6.28 -13.48 21.58
C ILE A 478 7.58 -12.72 21.25
N GLU A 479 8.36 -13.26 20.32
CA GLU A 479 9.64 -12.67 19.90
C GLU A 479 9.44 -11.48 18.97
N PHE A 480 8.39 -11.48 18.14
CA PHE A 480 7.96 -10.32 17.36
C PHE A 480 7.73 -9.12 18.29
N SER A 481 6.82 -9.28 19.25
CA SER A 481 6.44 -8.28 20.25
C SER A 481 7.64 -7.80 21.08
N TYR A 482 8.50 -8.73 21.51
CA TYR A 482 9.72 -8.40 22.23
C TYR A 482 10.71 -7.58 21.39
N ASN A 483 10.94 -7.96 20.13
CA ASN A 483 11.80 -7.21 19.22
C ASN A 483 11.25 -5.80 18.95
N GLN A 484 9.92 -5.62 18.84
CA GLN A 484 9.32 -4.29 18.66
C GLN A 484 9.63 -3.36 19.84
N ILE A 485 9.45 -3.83 21.08
CA ILE A 485 9.80 -3.06 22.29
C ILE A 485 11.29 -2.68 22.32
N GLN A 486 12.15 -3.53 21.75
CA GLN A 486 13.59 -3.27 21.62
C GLN A 486 13.96 -2.45 20.37
N PHE A 487 13.01 -1.84 19.67
CA PHE A 487 13.24 -1.06 18.46
C PHE A 487 13.84 -1.88 17.28
N LYS A 488 13.69 -3.21 17.29
CA LYS A 488 14.21 -4.14 16.26
C LYS A 488 13.15 -4.51 15.22
N HIS A 489 12.32 -3.54 14.81
CA HIS A 489 11.23 -3.74 13.84
C HIS A 489 11.71 -4.27 12.48
N PHE A 490 12.93 -3.93 12.06
CA PHE A 490 13.50 -4.37 10.79
C PHE A 490 13.65 -5.90 10.66
N LYS A 491 13.65 -6.64 11.77
CA LYS A 491 13.63 -8.11 11.76
C LYS A 491 12.29 -8.68 11.28
N TRP A 492 11.22 -7.93 11.46
CA TRP A 492 9.83 -8.36 11.27
C TRP A 492 9.07 -7.38 10.37
N LYS A 493 9.77 -6.86 9.37
CA LYS A 493 9.27 -5.79 8.52
C LYS A 493 7.95 -6.18 7.86
N HIS A 494 7.88 -7.39 7.31
CA HIS A 494 6.71 -7.85 6.56
C HIS A 494 5.54 -8.15 7.48
N LEU A 495 5.77 -8.88 8.58
CA LEU A 495 4.74 -9.14 9.59
C LEU A 495 4.17 -7.83 10.16
N ASP A 496 5.04 -6.88 10.53
CA ASP A 496 4.66 -5.60 11.11
C ASP A 496 3.81 -4.75 10.17
N VAL A 497 4.25 -4.57 8.91
CA VAL A 497 3.52 -3.79 7.90
C VAL A 497 2.20 -4.44 7.53
N TYR A 498 2.18 -5.76 7.31
CA TYR A 498 0.96 -6.46 6.91
C TYR A 498 -0.06 -6.55 8.04
N LEU A 499 0.37 -6.71 9.29
CA LEU A 499 -0.50 -6.67 10.45
C LEU A 499 -1.12 -5.28 10.63
N HIS A 500 -0.31 -4.22 10.57
CA HIS A 500 -0.83 -2.85 10.67
C HIS A 500 -1.85 -2.56 9.57
N ASN A 501 -1.56 -2.92 8.31
CA ASN A 501 -2.48 -2.74 7.20
C ASN A 501 -3.78 -3.52 7.41
N ALA A 502 -3.70 -4.76 7.87
CA ALA A 502 -4.87 -5.59 8.14
C ALA A 502 -5.77 -4.95 9.20
N VAL A 503 -5.20 -4.50 10.33
CA VAL A 503 -5.93 -3.81 11.40
C VAL A 503 -6.55 -2.51 10.88
N SER A 504 -5.82 -1.76 10.04
CA SER A 504 -6.29 -0.48 9.49
C SER A 504 -7.43 -0.64 8.48
N ILE A 505 -7.41 -1.73 7.70
CA ILE A 505 -8.52 -2.08 6.82
C ILE A 505 -9.73 -2.47 7.68
N LEU A 506 -9.59 -3.45 8.58
CA LEU A 506 -10.72 -3.92 9.41
C LEU A 506 -11.33 -2.81 10.28
N HIS A 507 -10.51 -1.88 10.78
CA HIS A 507 -10.96 -0.70 11.51
C HIS A 507 -12.03 0.13 10.77
N LYS A 508 -11.99 0.16 9.43
CA LYS A 508 -12.97 0.86 8.59
C LYS A 508 -14.25 0.04 8.34
N HIS A 509 -14.19 -1.28 8.52
CA HIS A 509 -15.31 -2.18 8.31
C HIS A 509 -16.14 -2.44 9.58
N GLU A 510 -15.74 -1.89 10.73
CA GLU A 510 -16.45 -2.06 12.00
C GLU A 510 -17.20 -0.81 12.42
N ARG A 511 -18.46 -0.99 12.82
CA ARG A 511 -19.35 0.06 13.36
C ARG A 511 -19.06 0.31 14.84
N ARG A 512 -17.90 0.91 15.12
CA ARG A 512 -17.34 1.07 16.47
C ARG A 512 -17.98 2.23 17.23
N GLU A 513 -18.64 3.12 16.50
CA GLU A 513 -19.50 4.18 17.02
C GLU A 513 -20.79 3.65 17.68
N GLU A 514 -21.25 2.46 17.29
CA GLU A 514 -22.47 1.84 17.84
C GLU A 514 -22.27 1.19 19.22
N GLU A 515 -21.03 1.18 19.72
CA GLU A 515 -20.67 0.49 20.95
C GLU A 515 -19.92 1.36 21.95
N SER A 516 -20.13 1.01 23.22
CA SER A 516 -19.47 1.61 24.38
C SER A 516 -18.88 0.50 25.24
N ILE A 517 -17.89 -0.21 24.69
CA ILE A 517 -17.19 -1.31 25.38
C ILE A 517 -15.85 -0.80 25.89
N ASP A 518 -15.60 -1.00 27.17
CA ASP A 518 -14.29 -0.85 27.79
C ASP A 518 -13.44 -2.09 27.48
N LEU A 519 -12.16 -1.86 27.15
CA LEU A 519 -11.23 -2.94 26.83
C LEU A 519 -10.06 -2.94 27.81
N TYR A 520 -9.48 -4.12 28.05
CA TYR A 520 -8.45 -4.31 29.05
C TYR A 520 -7.25 -5.09 28.49
N CYS A 521 -6.04 -4.67 28.86
CA CYS A 521 -4.80 -5.40 28.57
C CYS A 521 -3.97 -5.59 29.84
N GLY A 522 -3.61 -6.83 30.14
CA GLY A 522 -2.77 -7.15 31.29
C GLY A 522 -1.29 -7.16 30.96
N LEU A 523 -0.49 -6.35 31.65
CA LEU A 523 0.96 -6.27 31.49
C LEU A 523 1.66 -6.89 32.71
N LYS A 524 2.31 -8.03 32.50
CA LYS A 524 3.04 -8.75 33.55
C LYS A 524 4.31 -8.01 33.97
N GLY A 525 4.46 -7.74 35.26
CA GLY A 525 5.68 -7.15 35.83
C GLY A 525 5.95 -5.70 35.41
N VAL A 526 5.01 -5.04 34.74
CA VAL A 526 5.10 -3.62 34.40
C VAL A 526 4.41 -2.81 35.49
N ARG A 527 5.08 -1.79 36.01
CA ARG A 527 4.50 -0.79 36.91
C ARG A 527 5.14 0.55 36.63
N MET A 528 4.34 1.58 36.43
CA MET A 528 4.83 2.91 36.04
C MET A 528 4.99 3.78 37.28
N GLY A 529 6.23 4.19 37.58
CA GLY A 529 6.50 5.13 38.68
C GLY A 529 6.02 6.55 38.36
N ASN A 530 6.27 7.01 37.13
CA ASN A 530 5.86 8.33 36.65
C ASN A 530 5.19 8.23 35.28
N ILE A 531 3.87 8.29 35.25
CA ILE A 531 3.08 8.18 34.01
C ILE A 531 3.42 9.27 32.99
N LYS A 532 3.98 10.41 33.43
CA LYS A 532 4.39 11.52 32.54
C LYS A 532 5.59 11.20 31.66
N GLU A 533 6.29 10.09 31.90
CA GLU A 533 7.40 9.65 31.05
C GLU A 533 6.92 8.94 29.78
N ILE A 534 5.65 8.51 29.77
CA ILE A 534 5.02 7.90 28.60
C ILE A 534 4.79 8.96 27.54
N LYS A 535 5.20 8.64 26.32
CA LYS A 535 4.82 9.38 25.13
C LYS A 535 3.37 9.11 24.78
N GLU A 536 2.49 10.02 25.19
CA GLU A 536 1.08 10.05 24.80
C GLU A 536 0.92 9.97 23.27
N GLY A 537 0.00 9.10 22.83
CA GLY A 537 -0.30 8.86 21.41
C GLY A 537 0.52 7.78 20.72
N PHE A 538 1.47 7.13 21.39
CA PHE A 538 2.37 6.19 20.74
C PHE A 538 2.41 4.81 21.40
N PHE A 539 1.99 3.80 20.64
CA PHE A 539 2.30 2.40 20.93
C PHE A 539 3.52 1.97 20.12
N ILE A 540 4.55 1.45 20.80
CA ILE A 540 5.74 0.91 20.14
C ILE A 540 5.47 -0.46 19.48
N SER A 541 4.48 -1.19 19.99
CA SER A 541 4.09 -2.51 19.50
C SER A 541 2.56 -2.60 19.39
N HIS A 542 2.08 -3.62 18.68
CA HIS A 542 0.64 -3.92 18.60
C HIS A 542 0.13 -4.33 19.99
N VAL A 543 -1.13 -4.04 20.30
CA VAL A 543 -1.70 -4.29 21.63
C VAL A 543 -2.98 -5.11 21.52
N SER A 544 -2.93 -6.35 22.00
CA SER A 544 -4.12 -7.19 22.20
C SER A 544 -4.86 -6.77 23.46
N THR A 545 -6.17 -6.63 23.36
CA THR A 545 -7.07 -6.26 24.45
C THR A 545 -8.28 -7.20 24.45
N SER A 546 -9.01 -7.23 25.57
CA SER A 546 -10.23 -8.02 25.74
C SER A 546 -11.29 -7.20 26.45
N ASP A 547 -12.56 -7.43 26.13
CA ASP A 547 -13.71 -6.88 26.89
C ASP A 547 -13.92 -7.60 28.25
N ASP A 548 -13.21 -8.69 28.50
CA ASP A 548 -13.21 -9.39 29.79
C ASP A 548 -11.98 -9.03 30.63
N ILE A 549 -12.20 -8.23 31.67
CA ILE A 549 -11.16 -7.85 32.63
C ILE A 549 -10.49 -9.05 33.32
N GLN A 550 -11.16 -10.20 33.45
CA GLN A 550 -10.54 -11.40 34.02
C GLN A 550 -9.42 -11.94 33.14
N ILE A 551 -9.54 -11.79 31.82
CA ILE A 551 -8.52 -12.17 30.85
C ILE A 551 -7.30 -11.27 31.01
N ALA A 552 -7.52 -9.96 31.12
CA ALA A 552 -6.44 -9.01 31.44
C ALA A 552 -5.78 -9.34 32.79
N ARG A 553 -6.55 -9.70 33.84
CA ARG A 553 -5.99 -10.12 35.13
C ARG A 553 -5.12 -11.38 35.02
N LYS A 554 -5.52 -12.35 34.19
CA LYS A 554 -4.73 -13.56 33.92
C LYS A 554 -3.37 -13.20 33.30
N PHE A 555 -3.36 -12.31 32.30
CA PHE A 555 -2.11 -11.88 31.64
C PHE A 555 -1.22 -10.98 32.52
N ARG A 556 -1.81 -10.16 33.40
CA ARG A 556 -1.09 -9.39 34.41
C ARG A 556 -0.33 -10.30 35.41
N SER A 557 -0.76 -11.54 35.61
CA SER A 557 -0.22 -12.47 36.62
C SER A 557 -0.44 -11.95 38.06
N ASN A 558 0.53 -12.08 38.97
CA ASN A 558 0.40 -11.69 40.39
C ASN A 558 0.69 -10.21 40.64
N GLN A 559 1.60 -9.62 39.87
CA GLN A 559 1.99 -8.20 39.94
C GLN A 559 2.13 -7.63 38.52
N GLY A 560 1.70 -6.39 38.34
CA GLY A 560 1.83 -5.70 37.05
C GLY A 560 0.84 -4.55 36.88
N CYS A 561 0.53 -4.27 35.62
CA CYS A 561 -0.35 -3.17 35.22
C CYS A 561 -1.54 -3.71 34.40
N ILE A 562 -2.70 -3.08 34.53
CA ILE A 562 -3.82 -3.25 33.60
C ILE A 562 -3.99 -1.93 32.85
N LEU A 563 -3.85 -1.97 31.53
CA LEU A 563 -4.28 -0.87 30.67
C LEU A 563 -5.79 -1.01 30.46
N HIS A 564 -6.53 0.04 30.79
CA HIS A 564 -7.95 0.19 30.60
C HIS A 564 -8.18 1.17 29.44
N PHE A 565 -8.72 0.68 28.33
CA PHE A 565 -8.98 1.45 27.12
C PHE A 565 -10.43 1.89 27.14
N HIS A 566 -10.66 3.19 27.27
CA HIS A 566 -11.98 3.79 27.15
C HIS A 566 -12.53 3.57 25.73
N PRO A 567 -13.85 3.43 25.52
CA PRO A 567 -14.48 3.25 24.20
C PRO A 567 -14.04 4.27 23.13
N SER A 568 -13.69 5.49 23.56
CA SER A 568 -13.18 6.53 22.66
C SER A 568 -11.88 6.16 21.94
N MET A 569 -11.07 5.26 22.51
CA MET A 569 -9.85 4.74 21.90
C MET A 569 -10.14 3.97 20.62
N ARG A 570 -11.26 3.21 20.58
CA ARG A 570 -11.68 2.58 19.33
C ARG A 570 -12.13 3.64 18.34
N ARG A 571 -13.02 4.56 18.73
CA ARG A 571 -13.60 5.56 17.80
C ARG A 571 -12.58 6.50 17.12
N ALA A 572 -11.34 6.56 17.62
CA ALA A 572 -10.28 7.35 17.03
C ALA A 572 -9.83 6.82 15.65
N ASN A 573 -10.06 7.60 14.59
CA ASN A 573 -9.72 7.22 13.21
C ASN A 573 -8.22 6.95 12.96
N MET A 574 -7.32 7.57 13.73
CA MET A 574 -5.87 7.41 13.60
C MET A 574 -5.25 6.52 14.67
N ILE A 575 -6.09 5.76 15.41
CA ILE A 575 -5.66 4.70 16.32
C ILE A 575 -6.32 3.40 15.82
N PRO A 576 -5.74 2.77 14.77
CA PRO A 576 -6.37 1.62 14.15
C PRO A 576 -6.58 0.49 15.16
N SER A 577 -7.77 -0.11 15.11
CA SER A 577 -8.21 -1.16 16.01
C SER A 577 -9.31 -1.98 15.36
N CYS A 578 -9.31 -3.29 15.61
CA CYS A 578 -10.32 -4.21 15.08
C CYS A 578 -10.51 -5.44 15.98
N ASP A 579 -11.71 -6.01 15.92
CA ASP A 579 -12.05 -7.33 16.43
C ASP A 579 -11.46 -8.42 15.51
N VAL A 580 -10.50 -9.16 16.07
CA VAL A 580 -9.84 -10.29 15.38
C VAL A 580 -10.31 -11.63 15.92
N SER A 581 -11.36 -11.67 16.76
CA SER A 581 -11.87 -12.90 17.38
C SER A 581 -12.35 -13.96 16.39
N TRP A 582 -12.69 -13.57 15.16
CA TRP A 582 -13.07 -14.48 14.09
C TRP A 582 -11.86 -15.12 13.39
N ILE A 583 -10.68 -14.51 13.48
CA ILE A 583 -9.40 -15.07 13.00
C ILE A 583 -8.65 -15.79 14.13
N SER A 584 -8.70 -15.22 15.34
CA SER A 584 -7.95 -15.70 16.49
C SER A 584 -8.40 -17.12 16.89
N PRO A 585 -7.47 -18.05 17.14
CA PRO A 585 -7.85 -19.38 17.62
C PRO A 585 -8.45 -19.34 19.04
N PHE A 586 -8.23 -18.26 19.79
CA PHE A 586 -8.69 -18.06 21.16
C PHE A 586 -10.04 -17.34 21.21
N LYS A 587 -11.08 -17.96 20.67
CA LYS A 587 -12.43 -17.35 20.53
C LYS A 587 -13.02 -16.84 21.85
N ASN A 588 -12.63 -17.44 22.97
CA ASN A 588 -13.07 -17.04 24.31
C ASN A 588 -12.41 -15.75 24.81
N GLU A 589 -11.31 -15.30 24.20
CA GLU A 589 -10.61 -14.09 24.63
C GLU A 589 -11.20 -12.79 24.08
N ARG A 590 -12.05 -12.88 23.04
CA ARG A 590 -12.64 -11.72 22.35
C ARG A 590 -11.59 -10.65 22.05
N GLU A 591 -10.54 -11.09 21.38
CA GLU A 591 -9.36 -10.29 21.15
C GLU A 591 -9.68 -9.10 20.23
N ILE A 592 -9.54 -7.89 20.77
CA ILE A 592 -9.53 -6.63 20.02
C ILE A 592 -8.09 -6.17 19.91
N LEU A 593 -7.61 -6.03 18.67
CA LEU A 593 -6.22 -5.69 18.38
C LEU A 593 -6.09 -4.21 18.02
N PHE A 594 -5.23 -3.49 18.73
CA PHE A 594 -4.79 -2.15 18.37
C PHE A 594 -3.48 -2.21 17.57
N ALA A 595 -3.41 -1.46 16.48
CA ALA A 595 -2.19 -1.33 15.71
C ALA A 595 -1.16 -0.46 16.45
N ARG A 596 0.12 -0.76 16.23
CA ARG A 596 1.18 0.14 16.72
C ARG A 596 1.12 1.50 16.00
N SER A 597 1.69 2.52 16.62
CA SER A 597 1.70 3.87 16.05
C SER A 597 2.75 4.02 14.93
N PHE A 598 2.38 4.78 13.90
CA PHE A 598 3.31 5.37 12.95
C PHE A 598 3.51 6.86 13.27
N THR A 599 4.69 7.40 12.99
CA THR A 599 4.98 8.83 13.07
C THR A 599 4.69 9.40 11.70
N TYR A 600 3.64 10.21 11.59
CA TYR A 600 3.44 10.99 10.39
C TYR A 600 4.52 12.05 10.24
N SER A 601 4.89 12.39 9.00
CA SER A 601 5.85 13.47 8.70
C SER A 601 5.39 14.82 9.26
N ASP A 602 4.09 14.99 9.44
CA ASP A 602 3.50 16.14 10.12
C ASP A 602 3.23 15.82 11.60
N GLU A 603 4.09 16.31 12.50
CA GLU A 603 3.92 16.17 13.94
C GLU A 603 2.59 16.75 14.45
N ARG A 604 2.04 17.74 13.75
CA ARG A 604 0.75 18.32 14.10
C ARG A 604 -0.38 17.32 13.92
N MET A 605 -0.36 16.55 12.83
CA MET A 605 -1.34 15.50 12.59
C MET A 605 -1.30 14.42 13.67
N ASN A 606 -0.10 14.00 14.10
CA ASN A 606 0.02 13.02 15.19
C ASN A 606 -0.65 13.54 16.47
N LYS A 607 -0.32 14.77 16.88
CA LYS A 607 -0.86 15.40 18.10
C LYS A 607 -2.36 15.64 18.05
N GLU A 608 -2.90 15.95 16.88
CA GLU A 608 -4.32 16.24 16.74
C GLU A 608 -5.16 14.96 16.61
N TYR A 609 -4.72 13.95 15.86
CA TYR A 609 -5.62 12.86 15.46
C TYR A 609 -5.28 11.50 16.08
N ALA A 610 -3.99 11.20 16.27
CA ALA A 610 -3.51 9.89 16.73
C ALA A 610 -3.20 9.86 18.24
N SER A 611 -3.26 11.02 18.92
CA SER A 611 -2.91 11.12 20.34
C SER A 611 -3.96 10.53 21.26
N TRP A 612 -3.48 9.87 22.32
CA TRP A 612 -4.25 9.40 23.45
C TRP A 612 -3.56 9.83 24.75
N ASN A 613 -4.33 10.06 25.79
CA ASN A 613 -3.86 10.45 27.12
C ASN A 613 -3.82 9.21 28.02
N ALA A 614 -2.96 9.24 29.05
CA ALA A 614 -2.91 8.20 30.06
C ALA A 614 -3.01 8.78 31.48
N LYS A 615 -3.88 8.19 32.31
CA LYS A 615 -4.02 8.56 33.72
C LYS A 615 -4.06 7.31 34.61
N ILE A 616 -3.48 7.41 35.80
CA ILE A 616 -3.63 6.37 36.81
C ILE A 616 -5.08 6.42 37.29
N GLU A 617 -5.83 5.36 37.04
CA GLU A 617 -7.23 5.23 37.46
C GLU A 617 -7.32 4.66 38.88
N SER A 618 -6.51 3.65 39.17
CA SER A 618 -6.39 3.05 40.51
C SER A 618 -5.02 2.40 40.69
N GLU A 619 -4.55 2.33 41.92
CA GLU A 619 -3.26 1.70 42.24
C GLU A 619 -3.30 1.09 43.64
N ASP A 620 -2.90 -0.19 43.74
CA ASP A 620 -2.71 -0.91 45.00
C ASP A 620 -1.35 -1.63 45.00
N ASN A 621 -1.02 -2.35 46.08
CA ASN A 621 0.27 -3.03 46.24
C ASN A 621 0.57 -4.08 45.15
N TYR A 622 -0.43 -4.54 44.40
CA TYR A 622 -0.34 -5.62 43.43
C TYR A 622 -0.56 -5.16 41.98
N THR A 623 -1.42 -4.16 41.77
CA THR A 623 -1.84 -3.72 40.43
C THR A 623 -1.87 -2.20 40.32
N GLN A 624 -1.45 -1.71 39.16
CA GLN A 624 -1.71 -0.35 38.72
C GLN A 624 -2.63 -0.39 37.51
N MET A 625 -3.77 0.30 37.57
CA MET A 625 -4.69 0.44 36.45
C MET A 625 -4.51 1.81 35.80
N ILE A 626 -4.23 1.80 34.49
CA ILE A 626 -3.99 3.00 33.71
C ILE A 626 -5.11 3.15 32.68
N LEU A 627 -5.89 4.22 32.79
CA LEU A 627 -6.94 4.55 31.84
C LEU A 627 -6.36 5.33 30.66
N LEU A 628 -6.62 4.82 29.46
CA LEU A 628 -6.27 5.40 28.18
C LEU A 628 -7.52 5.98 27.50
N THR A 629 -7.45 7.24 27.11
CA THR A 629 -8.55 7.98 26.46
C THR A 629 -8.04 8.67 25.21
N TRP A 630 -8.87 8.73 24.16
CA TRP A 630 -8.53 9.50 22.97
C TRP A 630 -8.47 11.00 23.28
N THR A 631 -7.39 11.69 22.90
CA THR A 631 -7.18 13.08 23.29
C THR A 631 -8.28 14.03 22.78
N GLN A 632 -8.86 13.76 21.59
CA GLN A 632 -9.97 14.57 21.07
C GLN A 632 -11.27 14.33 21.85
N TYR A 633 -11.49 13.12 22.35
CA TYR A 633 -12.63 12.85 23.20
C TYR A 633 -12.54 13.67 24.49
N ASP A 634 -11.39 13.64 25.18
CA ASP A 634 -11.20 14.42 26.41
C ASP A 634 -11.34 15.93 26.17
N ARG A 635 -10.94 16.41 24.99
CA ARG A 635 -11.06 17.82 24.60
C ARG A 635 -12.52 18.28 24.51
N TYR A 636 -13.39 17.49 23.90
CA TYR A 636 -14.74 17.92 23.55
C TYR A 636 -15.84 17.37 24.45
N ILE A 637 -15.58 16.33 25.26
CA ILE A 637 -16.62 15.64 26.02
C ILE A 637 -17.47 16.58 26.90
N GLY A 638 -16.85 17.57 27.54
CA GLY A 638 -17.59 18.56 28.34
C GLY A 638 -18.58 19.38 27.49
N GLN A 639 -18.12 19.90 26.35
CA GLN A 639 -18.95 20.68 25.42
C GLN A 639 -20.05 19.82 24.79
N ILE A 640 -19.74 18.57 24.44
CA ILE A 640 -20.71 17.61 23.91
C ILE A 640 -21.84 17.40 24.90
N MET A 641 -21.52 17.20 26.19
CA MET A 641 -22.52 16.98 27.23
C MET A 641 -23.37 18.24 27.49
N GLU A 642 -22.75 19.42 27.46
CA GLU A 642 -23.47 20.70 27.58
C GLU A 642 -24.46 20.90 26.43
N ILE A 643 -24.01 20.71 25.18
CA ILE A 643 -24.88 20.83 24.00
C ILE A 643 -25.96 19.75 24.03
N SER A 644 -25.62 18.50 24.35
CA SER A 644 -26.60 17.42 24.45
C SER A 644 -27.70 17.74 25.46
N ALA A 645 -27.34 18.33 26.62
CA ALA A 645 -28.30 18.79 27.61
C ALA A 645 -29.21 19.92 27.09
N LEU A 646 -28.67 20.89 26.36
CA LEU A 646 -29.48 21.95 25.71
C LEU A 646 -30.53 21.39 24.74
N TRP A 647 -30.22 20.27 24.10
CA TRP A 647 -31.08 19.58 23.15
C TRP A 647 -31.89 18.43 23.78
N ASN A 648 -31.99 18.34 25.11
CA ASN A 648 -32.68 17.27 25.84
C ASN A 648 -32.28 15.85 25.37
N GLN A 649 -31.01 15.64 25.02
CA GLN A 649 -30.47 14.36 24.53
C GLN A 649 -31.13 13.85 23.22
N SER A 650 -31.80 14.73 22.48
CA SER A 650 -32.50 14.37 21.22
C SER A 650 -31.57 14.26 20.01
N ILE A 651 -30.32 14.70 20.15
CA ILE A 651 -29.29 14.70 19.12
C ILE A 651 -28.22 13.66 19.50
N ASP A 652 -27.79 12.88 18.50
CA ASP A 652 -26.71 11.91 18.65
C ASP A 652 -25.38 12.59 19.06
N LEU A 653 -24.68 12.04 20.05
CA LEU A 653 -23.45 12.61 20.59
C LEU A 653 -22.32 12.66 19.55
N ASN A 654 -22.29 11.71 18.60
CA ASN A 654 -21.29 11.69 17.54
C ASN A 654 -21.53 12.84 16.55
N LEU A 655 -22.79 13.20 16.27
CA LEU A 655 -23.09 14.36 15.43
C LEU A 655 -22.63 15.67 16.10
N ILE A 656 -22.89 15.83 17.40
CA ILE A 656 -22.42 16.99 18.17
C ILE A 656 -20.89 17.05 18.13
N TYR A 657 -20.22 15.92 18.34
CA TYR A 657 -18.75 15.82 18.25
C TYR A 657 -18.24 16.24 16.86
N ILE A 658 -18.83 15.71 15.78
CA ILE A 658 -18.41 16.02 14.40
C ILE A 658 -18.51 17.54 14.15
N LEU A 659 -19.62 18.16 14.54
CA LEU A 659 -19.80 19.60 14.37
C LEU A 659 -18.83 20.41 15.22
N LEU A 660 -18.63 20.07 16.50
CA LEU A 660 -17.59 20.69 17.34
C LEU A 660 -16.19 20.56 16.73
N PHE A 661 -15.89 19.40 16.15
CA PHE A 661 -14.62 19.16 15.50
C PHE A 661 -14.42 20.11 14.30
N TYR A 662 -15.44 20.26 13.44
CA TYR A 662 -15.39 21.16 12.28
C TYR A 662 -15.34 22.64 12.65
N THR A 663 -16.08 23.05 13.69
CA THR A 663 -16.09 24.43 14.22
C THR A 663 -14.92 24.72 15.17
N LYS A 664 -14.00 23.76 15.34
CA LYS A 664 -12.82 23.86 16.23
C LYS A 664 -13.20 24.18 17.68
N GLY A 665 -14.34 23.67 18.13
CA GLY A 665 -14.87 23.83 19.48
C GLY A 665 -15.70 25.10 19.68
N ASP A 666 -16.04 25.86 18.64
CA ASP A 666 -16.97 26.99 18.77
C ASP A 666 -18.39 26.45 19.03
N MET A 667 -18.87 26.60 20.26
CA MET A 667 -20.20 26.13 20.66
C MET A 667 -21.32 26.88 19.96
N HIS A 668 -21.15 28.17 19.69
CA HIS A 668 -22.19 28.99 19.06
C HIS A 668 -22.39 28.55 17.61
N GLU A 669 -21.30 28.43 16.85
CA GLU A 669 -21.34 27.94 15.48
C GLU A 669 -21.86 26.49 15.40
N THR A 670 -21.48 25.65 16.36
CA THR A 670 -21.98 24.26 16.47
C THR A 670 -23.49 24.22 16.67
N ILE A 671 -24.01 25.01 17.60
CA ILE A 671 -25.44 25.08 17.89
C ILE A 671 -26.21 25.61 16.67
N GLN A 672 -25.69 26.64 15.99
CA GLN A 672 -26.28 27.15 14.74
C GLN A 672 -26.35 26.05 13.67
N ASN A 673 -25.27 25.30 13.47
CA ASN A 673 -25.24 24.19 12.52
C ASN A 673 -26.21 23.05 12.91
N LEU A 674 -26.38 22.77 14.20
CA LEU A 674 -27.40 21.81 14.68
C LEU A 674 -28.82 22.28 14.37
N TYR A 675 -29.13 23.56 14.52
CA TYR A 675 -30.43 24.10 14.09
C TYR A 675 -30.65 23.93 12.58
N ILE A 676 -29.65 24.25 11.75
CA ILE A 676 -29.71 24.05 10.30
C ILE A 676 -29.92 22.57 9.96
N PHE A 677 -29.20 21.67 10.63
CA PHE A 677 -29.36 20.23 10.47
C PHE A 677 -30.77 19.76 10.85
N GLU A 678 -31.33 20.26 11.95
CA GLU A 678 -32.68 19.91 12.37
C GLU A 678 -33.77 20.42 11.41
N GLU A 679 -33.63 21.65 10.93
CA GLU A 679 -34.51 22.19 9.89
C GLU A 679 -34.44 21.33 8.62
N TRP A 680 -33.24 20.93 8.20
CA TRP A 680 -33.04 20.03 7.08
C TRP A 680 -33.65 18.65 7.32
N ARG A 681 -33.48 18.08 8.52
CA ARG A 681 -34.01 16.77 8.93
C ARG A 681 -35.54 16.74 8.90
N MET A 682 -36.19 17.85 9.26
CA MET A 682 -37.65 17.98 9.27
C MET A 682 -38.27 18.07 7.87
N GLN A 683 -37.49 18.31 6.81
CA GLN A 683 -38.03 18.37 5.45
C GLN A 683 -38.54 16.99 5.00
N PRO A 684 -39.74 16.89 4.40
CA PRO A 684 -40.37 15.60 4.05
C PRO A 684 -39.50 14.69 3.18
N ASN A 685 -38.69 15.28 2.31
CA ASN A 685 -37.83 14.56 1.36
C ASN A 685 -36.58 13.94 2.01
N ASN A 686 -36.22 14.33 3.24
CA ASN A 686 -34.97 13.94 3.88
C ASN A 686 -35.15 12.82 4.92
N LYS A 687 -36.38 12.50 5.33
CA LYS A 687 -36.66 11.37 6.25
C LYS A 687 -36.21 9.99 5.74
N LYS A 688 -36.00 9.83 4.43
CA LYS A 688 -35.50 8.58 3.81
C LYS A 688 -33.97 8.55 3.63
N LYS A 689 -33.28 9.66 3.94
CA LYS A 689 -31.82 9.82 3.78
C LYS A 689 -31.05 9.70 5.11
N ILE A 690 -31.79 9.63 6.21
CA ILE A 690 -31.35 9.38 7.58
C ILE A 690 -31.66 7.91 7.84
#